data_AF-A0A522U856-F1
#
_entry.id   AF-A0A522U856-F1
#
_cell.length_a   1.000
_cell.length_b   1.000
_cell.length_c   1.000
_cell.angle_alpha   90.00
_cell.angle_beta   90.00
_cell.angle_gamma   90.00
#
_symmetry.space_group_name_H-M   'P 1'
#
loop_
_entity.id
_entity.type
_entity.pdbx_description
1 polymer ?
#
loop_
_entity_poly.entity_id
_entity_poly.type
_entity_poly.pdbx_seq_one_letter_code
_entity_poly.pdbx_strand_id
1 'polypeptide(L)'
;MAAAGNPFDVVVIGGGPGGYVAALRAAQLGARTAVVEQDRLGGTCLVRGCIPTKALLQSSELYSLAKSGAEFGLVAGQLGFDWPAAQKRKAAVVDQLVKGVEGLLKAGGVTVMNGTARLAGNGAVDVSGERIQAKDIIIATGSAVARIPLKGAELTIDSDQILELKEAPGQLAVIGGGVVGMEFAAMFAALGSRVTVLEMLPQVLPMVDADLVSVYTKHLGRLGGEVHTNSKVAEVVKVKGGLQVRFSTGGEGGAVDADQVLLAVGRVPYTQGLEAEKAGVELERGRVVVDAQLRTTAPGVWAIGDVIGGIMLAHVASYEGICAVENIAGHGNRTPDYHAAPNCIYTDPEIAHVGLGEKEAKDRGLEVKVGRFPFAASGRALTLGQSEGFVKVVSDAQSGRLLGAHIIGPRATDLIAEATLAVQNGLTLEQIDLTIHAHPTLPESLLESALAAQGRAIHIPNRRSSLAAAAGGGRAAAAGAQVAQAQNHEQRMVASVKPSSSPPPPTAITPRSLELTKSNRDFLLGLHRRMQLIRRFEERAQEQYTKAKIGGYCHLNIGEEATVVGGIVALKPNDYIFTSYREHGHAITRGIDPKAVMAELFGKETGTSRGRGGSMHMFDSDLRFMGGYGIVGGHLPLAVGGGWAVKYHKEKDVVFCMFGDGATNIGAFHESLNFSKVFKLPVVWFCVNNRYGMGTPVEAASAVKDIYQKACAYDMEAIQVDGMNLREVMLRTSEIVEKTRADSEPRLIEAMCYRFKGHSVVDPDKYRSAEDKEKWRKADPIVAFESELEKSGLADEEYFKTVRQEIDAEVQETIRFADESPEPQTDELYRYTYANEWEDRPELRGGSL
;
A
#
# COMPACT_ATOMS: atom_id res chain seq x y z
N MET A 1 -50.21 -26.92 -5.52
CA MET A 1 -49.42 -25.87 -6.20
C MET A 1 -48.91 -24.93 -5.13
N ALA A 2 -47.67 -25.16 -4.65
CA ALA A 2 -47.03 -24.28 -3.69
C ALA A 2 -46.46 -23.06 -4.42
N ALA A 3 -46.54 -21.89 -3.80
CA ALA A 3 -46.19 -20.60 -4.39
C ALA A 3 -44.79 -20.64 -5.02
N ALA A 4 -44.70 -20.37 -6.32
CA ALA A 4 -43.45 -20.13 -7.02
C ALA A 4 -42.81 -18.87 -6.40
N GLY A 5 -41.91 -19.04 -5.45
CA GLY A 5 -41.09 -17.97 -4.93
C GLY A 5 -40.34 -17.32 -6.09
N ASN A 6 -40.22 -15.98 -6.09
CA ASN A 6 -39.53 -15.24 -7.14
C ASN A 6 -38.17 -15.91 -7.47
N PRO A 7 -37.75 -15.98 -8.74
CA PRO A 7 -36.47 -16.58 -9.11
C PRO A 7 -35.29 -15.83 -8.47
N PHE A 8 -34.20 -16.54 -8.23
CA PHE A 8 -32.90 -15.93 -7.91
C PHE A 8 -32.28 -15.39 -9.21
N ASP A 9 -31.47 -14.35 -9.10
CA ASP A 9 -30.65 -13.89 -10.21
C ASP A 9 -29.42 -14.80 -10.34
N VAL A 10 -28.74 -15.07 -9.22
CA VAL A 10 -27.55 -15.93 -9.17
C VAL A 10 -27.69 -17.00 -8.09
N VAL A 11 -27.42 -18.26 -8.44
CA VAL A 11 -27.24 -19.36 -7.47
C VAL A 11 -25.82 -19.87 -7.56
N VAL A 12 -25.12 -19.90 -6.43
CA VAL A 12 -23.76 -20.44 -6.33
C VAL A 12 -23.81 -21.79 -5.62
N ILE A 13 -23.23 -22.81 -6.24
CA ILE A 13 -23.14 -24.17 -5.68
C ILE A 13 -21.75 -24.36 -5.08
N GLY A 14 -21.68 -24.43 -3.76
CA GLY A 14 -20.44 -24.49 -2.98
C GLY A 14 -20.14 -23.15 -2.29
N GLY A 15 -19.86 -23.22 -0.99
CA GLY A 15 -19.55 -22.09 -0.12
C GLY A 15 -18.06 -21.92 0.19
N GLY A 16 -17.17 -22.51 -0.61
CA GLY A 16 -15.71 -22.32 -0.52
C GLY A 16 -15.25 -20.92 -0.94
N PRO A 17 -13.93 -20.63 -0.94
CA PRO A 17 -13.38 -19.31 -1.29
C PRO A 17 -13.92 -18.71 -2.58
N GLY A 18 -13.94 -19.47 -3.68
CA GLY A 18 -14.55 -18.99 -4.92
C GLY A 18 -16.05 -18.73 -4.78
N GLY A 19 -16.77 -19.64 -4.12
CA GLY A 19 -18.22 -19.60 -4.03
C GLY A 19 -18.77 -18.47 -3.16
N TYR A 20 -18.32 -18.34 -1.90
CA TYR A 20 -18.83 -17.27 -1.04
C TYR A 20 -18.39 -15.88 -1.52
N VAL A 21 -17.20 -15.77 -2.13
CA VAL A 21 -16.74 -14.50 -2.73
C VAL A 21 -17.60 -14.12 -3.94
N ALA A 22 -17.88 -15.08 -4.83
CA ALA A 22 -18.80 -14.86 -5.95
C ALA A 22 -20.18 -14.42 -5.45
N ALA A 23 -20.74 -15.10 -4.45
CA ALA A 23 -22.05 -14.77 -3.93
C ALA A 23 -22.13 -13.37 -3.30
N LEU A 24 -21.12 -12.98 -2.52
CA LEU A 24 -21.02 -11.63 -1.96
C LEU A 24 -20.86 -10.58 -3.07
N ARG A 25 -20.04 -10.85 -4.08
CA ARG A 25 -19.86 -9.94 -5.22
C ARG A 25 -21.17 -9.77 -6.00
N ALA A 26 -21.93 -10.84 -6.20
CA ALA A 26 -23.20 -10.80 -6.92
C ALA A 26 -24.22 -9.95 -6.16
N ALA A 27 -24.32 -10.15 -4.83
CA ALA A 27 -25.17 -9.33 -3.98
C ALA A 27 -24.75 -7.84 -3.97
N GLN A 28 -23.45 -7.53 -3.95
CA GLN A 28 -22.95 -6.15 -4.07
C GLN A 28 -23.33 -5.47 -5.39
N LEU A 29 -23.50 -6.24 -6.46
CA LEU A 29 -23.97 -5.77 -7.76
C LEU A 29 -25.51 -5.79 -7.89
N GLY A 30 -26.23 -6.00 -6.79
CA GLY A 30 -27.68 -5.94 -6.73
C GLY A 30 -28.42 -7.22 -7.12
N ALA A 31 -27.70 -8.32 -7.40
CA ALA A 31 -28.31 -9.59 -7.74
C ALA A 31 -28.91 -10.28 -6.50
N ARG A 32 -30.15 -10.77 -6.63
CA ARG A 32 -30.73 -11.63 -5.59
C ARG A 32 -30.03 -12.99 -5.64
N THR A 33 -29.25 -13.27 -4.60
CA THR A 33 -28.26 -14.35 -4.64
C THR A 33 -28.53 -15.42 -3.58
N ALA A 34 -28.30 -16.69 -3.93
CA ALA A 34 -28.24 -17.80 -3.00
C ALA A 34 -26.93 -18.58 -3.09
N VAL A 35 -26.49 -19.15 -1.96
CA VAL A 35 -25.40 -20.13 -1.87
C VAL A 35 -25.96 -21.45 -1.36
N VAL A 36 -25.65 -22.53 -2.05
CA VAL A 36 -25.96 -23.90 -1.61
C VAL A 36 -24.69 -24.56 -1.09
N GLU A 37 -24.66 -24.92 0.19
CA GLU A 37 -23.51 -25.57 0.84
C GLU A 37 -23.97 -26.82 1.60
N GLN A 38 -23.27 -27.94 1.44
CA GLN A 38 -23.62 -29.22 2.05
C GLN A 38 -22.92 -29.48 3.39
N ASP A 39 -21.78 -28.82 3.63
CA ASP A 39 -20.96 -28.95 4.82
C ASP A 39 -20.88 -27.60 5.57
N ARG A 40 -19.70 -27.00 5.68
CA ARG A 40 -19.47 -25.73 6.36
C ARG A 40 -19.05 -24.66 5.36
N LEU A 41 -19.61 -23.46 5.52
CA LEU A 41 -19.19 -22.28 4.77
C LEU A 41 -17.69 -22.01 4.95
N GLY A 42 -17.05 -21.51 3.90
CA GLY A 42 -15.59 -21.39 3.79
C GLY A 42 -14.93 -22.60 3.11
N GLY A 43 -15.64 -23.72 2.97
CA GLY A 43 -15.19 -24.90 2.21
C GLY A 43 -13.85 -25.47 2.70
N THR A 44 -13.16 -26.21 1.84
CA THR A 44 -11.89 -26.88 2.19
C THR A 44 -10.87 -25.92 2.80
N CYS A 45 -10.62 -24.78 2.16
CA CYS A 45 -9.55 -23.87 2.58
C CYS A 45 -9.73 -23.35 4.01
N LEU A 46 -10.96 -22.96 4.39
CA LEU A 46 -11.23 -22.41 5.71
C LEU A 46 -11.38 -23.50 6.77
N VAL A 47 -11.99 -24.64 6.42
CA VAL A 47 -12.44 -25.65 7.39
C VAL A 47 -11.39 -26.74 7.64
N ARG A 48 -10.69 -27.18 6.59
CA ARG A 48 -9.84 -28.40 6.60
C ARG A 48 -8.66 -28.34 5.64
N GLY A 49 -8.15 -27.13 5.38
CA GLY A 49 -7.11 -26.88 4.39
C GLY A 49 -6.19 -25.76 4.86
N CYS A 50 -6.20 -24.63 4.15
CA CYS A 50 -5.33 -23.48 4.38
C CYS A 50 -5.28 -23.06 5.87
N ILE A 51 -6.41 -22.63 6.44
CA ILE A 51 -6.46 -22.03 7.77
C ILE A 51 -5.99 -22.99 8.87
N PRO A 52 -6.54 -24.21 9.02
CA PRO A 52 -6.10 -25.10 10.08
C PRO A 52 -4.63 -25.51 9.94
N THR A 53 -4.15 -25.74 8.71
CA THR A 53 -2.74 -26.08 8.47
C THR A 53 -1.83 -24.91 8.86
N LYS A 54 -2.14 -23.69 8.43
CA LYS A 54 -1.34 -22.49 8.74
C LYS A 54 -1.40 -22.13 10.23
N ALA A 55 -2.52 -22.39 10.89
CA ALA A 55 -2.63 -22.21 12.34
C ALA A 55 -1.67 -23.14 13.12
N LEU A 56 -1.55 -24.41 12.71
CA LEU A 56 -0.63 -25.38 13.32
C LEU A 56 0.83 -25.11 12.94
N LEU A 57 1.12 -24.79 11.68
CA LEU A 57 2.45 -24.38 11.21
C LEU A 57 3.00 -23.18 12.00
N GLN A 58 2.18 -22.16 12.24
CA GLN A 58 2.58 -21.01 13.06
C GLN A 58 2.91 -21.42 14.50
N SER A 59 2.20 -22.41 15.06
CA SER A 59 2.51 -22.96 16.37
C SER A 59 3.84 -23.73 16.36
N SER A 60 4.13 -24.53 15.32
CA SER A 60 5.42 -25.23 15.20
C SER A 60 6.60 -24.29 14.94
N GLU A 61 6.39 -23.21 14.17
CA GLU A 61 7.39 -22.17 13.93
C GLU A 61 7.77 -21.49 15.25
N LEU A 62 6.77 -21.06 16.05
CA LEU A 62 7.01 -20.44 17.35
C LEU A 62 7.78 -21.37 18.29
N TYR A 63 7.45 -22.67 18.29
CA TYR A 63 8.17 -23.67 19.08
C TYR A 63 9.63 -23.81 18.65
N SER A 64 9.89 -23.80 17.33
CA SER A 64 11.25 -23.90 16.77
C SER A 64 12.09 -22.66 17.07
N LEU A 65 11.49 -21.47 16.97
CA LEU A 65 12.14 -20.21 17.35
C LEU A 65 12.44 -20.17 18.85
N ALA A 66 11.51 -20.61 19.69
CA ALA A 66 11.71 -20.68 21.13
C ALA A 66 12.80 -21.69 21.53
N LYS A 67 12.93 -22.82 20.82
CA LYS A 67 14.07 -23.76 20.99
C LYS A 67 15.42 -23.09 20.71
N SER A 68 15.45 -22.17 19.76
CA SER A 68 16.63 -21.38 19.39
C SER A 68 16.76 -20.07 20.19
N GLY A 69 15.91 -19.89 21.21
CA GLY A 69 15.79 -18.64 21.97
C GLY A 69 17.07 -18.19 22.68
N ALA A 70 18.00 -19.11 22.98
CA ALA A 70 19.27 -18.79 23.63
C ALA A 70 20.11 -17.78 22.84
N GLU A 71 20.04 -17.81 21.50
CA GLU A 71 20.71 -16.84 20.63
C GLU A 71 20.16 -15.41 20.81
N PHE A 72 18.90 -15.30 21.25
CA PHE A 72 18.22 -14.05 21.57
C PHE A 72 18.27 -13.68 23.08
N GLY A 73 19.02 -14.44 23.88
CA GLY A 73 19.07 -14.26 25.34
C GLY A 73 17.86 -14.82 26.09
N LEU A 74 17.00 -15.61 25.42
CA LEU A 74 15.87 -16.30 26.06
C LEU A 74 16.35 -17.64 26.62
N VAL A 75 16.38 -17.75 27.95
CA VAL A 75 16.75 -18.98 28.65
C VAL A 75 15.52 -19.59 29.31
N ALA A 76 15.10 -20.76 28.81
CA ALA A 76 14.03 -21.57 29.40
C ALA A 76 14.56 -22.97 29.72
N GLY A 77 14.31 -23.47 30.94
CA GLY A 77 14.89 -24.73 31.41
C GLY A 77 14.36 -25.98 30.69
N GLN A 78 13.06 -26.05 30.41
CA GLN A 78 12.44 -27.11 29.60
C GLN A 78 11.31 -26.51 28.75
N LEU A 79 11.33 -26.77 27.44
CA LEU A 79 10.33 -26.31 26.49
C LEU A 79 9.52 -27.50 25.94
N GLY A 80 8.24 -27.58 26.27
CA GLY A 80 7.30 -28.59 25.75
C GLY A 80 6.38 -28.02 24.67
N PHE A 81 5.84 -28.91 23.83
CA PHE A 81 4.79 -28.57 22.87
C PHE A 81 3.47 -29.24 23.28
N ASP A 82 2.48 -28.43 23.66
CA ASP A 82 1.13 -28.92 24.01
C ASP A 82 0.28 -29.06 22.74
N TRP A 83 0.28 -30.27 22.17
CA TRP A 83 -0.49 -30.59 20.96
C TRP A 83 -2.01 -30.40 21.15
N PRO A 84 -2.65 -30.88 22.23
CA PRO A 84 -4.06 -30.57 22.51
C PRO A 84 -4.38 -29.07 22.54
N ALA A 85 -3.51 -28.24 23.13
CA ALA A 85 -3.71 -26.78 23.14
C ALA A 85 -3.60 -26.17 21.74
N ALA A 86 -2.62 -26.62 20.93
CA ALA A 86 -2.47 -26.20 19.54
C ALA A 86 -3.72 -26.57 18.70
N GLN A 87 -4.23 -27.79 18.87
CA GLN A 87 -5.46 -28.24 18.22
C GLN A 87 -6.70 -27.42 18.62
N LYS A 88 -6.82 -27.08 19.92
CA LYS A 88 -7.88 -26.19 20.39
C LYS A 88 -7.79 -24.80 19.77
N ARG A 89 -6.59 -24.23 19.66
CA ARG A 89 -6.35 -22.94 19.00
C ARG A 89 -6.72 -23.01 17.51
N LYS A 90 -6.29 -24.05 16.80
CA LYS A 90 -6.66 -24.32 15.40
C LYS A 90 -8.19 -24.27 15.22
N ALA A 91 -8.92 -25.06 16.01
CA ALA A 91 -10.38 -25.10 15.95
C ALA A 91 -11.03 -23.73 16.20
N ALA A 92 -10.55 -22.98 17.20
CA ALA A 92 -11.06 -21.65 17.49
C ALA A 92 -10.88 -20.65 16.33
N VAL A 93 -9.72 -20.67 15.66
CA VAL A 93 -9.45 -19.82 14.49
C VAL A 93 -10.39 -20.18 13.33
N VAL A 94 -10.56 -21.49 13.06
CA VAL A 94 -11.50 -21.97 12.02
C VAL A 94 -12.92 -21.51 12.33
N ASP A 95 -13.40 -21.74 13.56
CA ASP A 95 -14.77 -21.38 13.95
C ASP A 95 -15.03 -19.88 13.89
N GLN A 96 -14.05 -19.06 14.27
CA GLN A 96 -14.15 -17.61 14.15
C GLN A 96 -14.30 -17.18 12.69
N LEU A 97 -13.50 -17.73 11.78
CA LEU A 97 -13.53 -17.36 10.37
C LEU A 97 -14.79 -17.87 9.66
N VAL A 98 -15.24 -19.09 9.97
CA VAL A 98 -16.51 -19.62 9.45
C VAL A 98 -17.69 -18.73 9.88
N LYS A 99 -17.76 -18.35 11.16
CA LYS A 99 -18.78 -17.39 11.65
C LYS A 99 -18.65 -16.02 10.99
N GLY A 100 -17.43 -15.59 10.67
CA GLY A 100 -17.19 -14.38 9.90
C GLY A 100 -17.81 -14.45 8.51
N VAL A 101 -17.62 -15.55 7.77
CA VAL A 101 -18.22 -15.77 6.45
C VAL A 101 -19.75 -15.84 6.54
N GLU A 102 -20.30 -16.55 7.52
CA GLU A 102 -21.75 -16.57 7.80
C GLU A 102 -22.30 -15.15 8.03
N GLY A 103 -21.61 -14.35 8.84
CA GLY A 103 -21.97 -12.96 9.12
C GLY A 103 -21.93 -12.08 7.86
N LEU A 104 -20.90 -12.24 7.02
CA LEU A 104 -20.77 -11.50 5.76
C LEU A 104 -21.89 -11.83 4.77
N LEU A 105 -22.19 -13.13 4.56
CA LEU A 105 -23.27 -13.56 3.66
C LEU A 105 -24.63 -13.03 4.13
N LYS A 106 -24.88 -13.09 5.45
CA LYS A 106 -26.10 -12.52 6.04
C LYS A 106 -26.17 -11.01 5.85
N ALA A 107 -25.08 -10.29 6.11
CA ALA A 107 -25.03 -8.83 5.94
C ALA A 107 -25.20 -8.41 4.46
N GLY A 108 -24.72 -9.23 3.53
CA GLY A 108 -24.92 -9.05 2.09
C GLY A 108 -26.32 -9.45 1.59
N GLY A 109 -27.22 -9.95 2.46
CA GLY A 109 -28.54 -10.40 2.05
C GLY A 109 -28.55 -11.67 1.20
N VAL A 110 -27.46 -12.45 1.22
CA VAL A 110 -27.35 -13.72 0.48
C VAL A 110 -28.13 -14.80 1.23
N THR A 111 -28.97 -15.54 0.49
CA THR A 111 -29.70 -16.69 1.05
C THR A 111 -28.77 -17.90 1.13
N VAL A 112 -28.51 -18.41 2.32
CA VAL A 112 -27.73 -19.65 2.50
C VAL A 112 -28.68 -20.84 2.62
N MET A 113 -28.50 -21.83 1.76
CA MET A 113 -29.29 -23.07 1.72
C MET A 113 -28.39 -24.25 2.06
N ASN A 114 -28.67 -24.93 3.17
CA ASN A 114 -27.90 -26.09 3.60
C ASN A 114 -28.41 -27.34 2.89
N GLY A 115 -27.57 -27.98 2.07
CA GLY A 115 -27.96 -29.17 1.34
C GLY A 115 -27.08 -29.50 0.15
N THR A 116 -27.35 -30.65 -0.48
CA THR A 116 -26.68 -31.06 -1.71
C THR A 116 -27.39 -30.46 -2.91
N ALA A 117 -26.65 -29.84 -3.83
CA ALA A 117 -27.20 -29.30 -5.06
C ALA A 117 -27.04 -30.26 -6.24
N ARG A 118 -28.04 -30.31 -7.13
CA ARG A 118 -27.96 -30.95 -8.45
C ARG A 118 -28.47 -30.01 -9.53
N LEU A 119 -27.81 -29.98 -10.67
CA LEU A 119 -28.31 -29.22 -11.82
C LEU A 119 -29.51 -29.95 -12.42
N ALA A 120 -30.65 -29.27 -12.51
CA ALA A 120 -31.92 -29.84 -13.00
C ALA A 120 -32.30 -29.32 -14.41
N GLY A 121 -31.36 -28.66 -15.09
CA GLY A 121 -31.52 -28.08 -16.43
C GLY A 121 -32.40 -26.82 -16.47
N ASN A 122 -32.31 -26.06 -17.57
CA ASN A 122 -33.12 -24.86 -17.84
C ASN A 122 -33.12 -23.84 -16.68
N GLY A 123 -31.95 -23.54 -16.12
CA GLY A 123 -31.78 -22.59 -15.00
C GLY A 123 -32.31 -23.07 -13.65
N ALA A 124 -32.63 -24.36 -13.50
CA ALA A 124 -33.11 -24.92 -12.24
C ALA A 124 -32.03 -25.69 -11.48
N VAL A 125 -32.04 -25.56 -10.16
CA VAL A 125 -31.19 -26.31 -9.21
C VAL A 125 -32.10 -27.06 -8.24
N ASP A 126 -31.84 -28.35 -8.03
CA ASP A 126 -32.45 -29.15 -6.96
C ASP A 126 -31.56 -29.06 -5.72
N VAL A 127 -32.11 -28.56 -4.62
CA VAL A 127 -31.44 -28.46 -3.32
C VAL A 127 -32.13 -29.42 -2.37
N SER A 128 -31.55 -30.61 -2.20
CA SER A 128 -32.11 -31.65 -1.32
C SER A 128 -33.59 -31.98 -1.58
N GLY A 129 -34.02 -31.98 -2.85
CA GLY A 129 -35.41 -32.24 -3.27
C GLY A 129 -36.29 -30.99 -3.41
N GLU A 130 -35.81 -29.81 -3.03
CA GLU A 130 -36.46 -28.54 -3.31
C GLU A 130 -35.92 -27.94 -4.60
N ARG A 131 -36.80 -27.73 -5.60
CA ARG A 131 -36.40 -27.13 -6.87
C ARG A 131 -36.48 -25.60 -6.81
N ILE A 132 -35.35 -24.94 -7.03
CA ILE A 132 -35.24 -23.47 -7.13
C ILE A 132 -34.87 -23.04 -8.56
N GLN A 133 -35.26 -21.83 -8.93
CA GLN A 133 -35.00 -21.25 -10.24
C GLN A 133 -33.99 -20.11 -10.13
N ALA A 134 -33.02 -20.08 -11.05
CA ALA A 134 -32.00 -19.05 -11.19
C ALA A 134 -31.90 -18.57 -12.65
N LYS A 135 -31.43 -17.34 -12.87
CA LYS A 135 -31.01 -16.89 -14.21
C LYS A 135 -29.62 -17.43 -14.53
N ASP A 136 -28.69 -17.27 -13.60
CA ASP A 136 -27.32 -17.75 -13.70
C ASP A 136 -26.96 -18.68 -12.54
N ILE A 137 -26.16 -19.71 -12.83
CA ILE A 137 -25.67 -20.69 -11.86
C ILE A 137 -24.14 -20.72 -11.91
N ILE A 138 -23.48 -20.63 -10.76
CA ILE A 138 -22.02 -20.74 -10.64
C ILE A 138 -21.68 -22.04 -9.90
N ILE A 139 -20.94 -22.94 -10.56
CA ILE A 139 -20.41 -24.17 -9.97
C ILE A 139 -19.08 -23.84 -9.28
N ALA A 140 -19.05 -23.94 -7.95
CA ALA A 140 -17.88 -23.69 -7.10
C ALA A 140 -17.67 -24.86 -6.10
N THR A 141 -17.90 -26.09 -6.56
CA THR A 141 -17.89 -27.32 -5.73
C THR A 141 -16.48 -27.77 -5.31
N GLY A 142 -15.44 -27.12 -5.83
CA GLY A 142 -14.05 -27.35 -5.45
C GLY A 142 -13.52 -28.73 -5.87
N SER A 143 -12.73 -29.33 -5.01
CA SER A 143 -12.02 -30.60 -5.24
C SER A 143 -12.08 -31.52 -4.02
N ALA A 144 -11.71 -32.78 -4.20
CA ALA A 144 -11.55 -33.78 -3.15
C ALA A 144 -10.12 -34.36 -3.16
N VAL A 145 -9.70 -34.99 -2.06
CA VAL A 145 -8.40 -35.69 -2.00
C VAL A 145 -8.34 -36.79 -3.05
N ALA A 146 -7.25 -36.83 -3.83
CA ALA A 146 -7.04 -37.88 -4.82
C ALA A 146 -6.78 -39.23 -4.14
N ARG A 147 -7.41 -40.28 -4.66
CA ARG A 147 -7.12 -41.66 -4.25
C ARG A 147 -6.40 -42.38 -5.37
N ILE A 148 -5.34 -43.10 -5.02
CA ILE A 148 -4.60 -43.97 -5.93
C ILE A 148 -4.85 -45.44 -5.56
N PRO A 149 -4.83 -46.36 -6.53
CA PRO A 149 -4.93 -47.79 -6.27
C PRO A 149 -3.62 -48.29 -5.64
N LEU A 150 -3.46 -48.05 -4.34
CA LEU A 150 -2.31 -48.48 -3.53
C LEU A 150 -2.76 -49.58 -2.56
N LYS A 151 -2.04 -50.69 -2.54
CA LYS A 151 -2.30 -51.78 -1.57
C LYS A 151 -2.06 -51.27 -0.16
N GLY A 152 -3.05 -51.38 0.72
CA GLY A 152 -2.99 -50.84 2.08
C GLY A 152 -3.32 -49.34 2.17
N ALA A 153 -3.90 -48.72 1.14
CA ALA A 153 -4.33 -47.32 1.20
C ALA A 153 -5.29 -47.02 2.37
N GLU A 154 -6.09 -48.00 2.80
CA GLU A 154 -6.96 -47.91 3.97
C GLU A 154 -6.22 -47.77 5.32
N LEU A 155 -4.91 -48.02 5.32
CA LEU A 155 -4.02 -47.82 6.47
C LEU A 155 -3.40 -46.42 6.50
N THR A 156 -3.67 -45.59 5.50
CA THR A 156 -3.16 -44.22 5.40
C THR A 156 -4.20 -43.21 5.87
N ILE A 157 -3.72 -42.03 6.24
CA ILE A 157 -4.56 -40.85 6.49
C ILE A 157 -4.38 -39.83 5.36
N ASP A 158 -5.40 -39.01 5.14
CA ASP A 158 -5.34 -37.90 4.20
C ASP A 158 -5.09 -36.54 4.89
N SER A 159 -5.10 -35.46 4.09
CA SER A 159 -4.91 -34.09 4.58
C SER A 159 -6.00 -33.60 5.53
N ASP A 160 -7.20 -34.17 5.46
CA ASP A 160 -8.29 -33.80 6.37
C ASP A 160 -8.07 -34.50 7.72
N GLN A 161 -7.73 -35.78 7.69
CA GLN A 161 -7.54 -36.61 8.88
C GLN A 161 -6.29 -36.24 9.68
N ILE A 162 -5.20 -35.84 9.02
CA ILE A 162 -3.96 -35.45 9.72
C ILE A 162 -4.14 -34.19 10.58
N LEU A 163 -5.06 -33.30 10.21
CA LEU A 163 -5.42 -32.12 10.99
C LEU A 163 -6.17 -32.46 12.27
N GLU A 164 -6.68 -33.68 12.42
CA GLU A 164 -7.48 -34.13 13.57
C GLU A 164 -6.73 -35.15 14.45
N LEU A 165 -5.41 -35.31 14.25
CA LEU A 165 -4.59 -36.17 15.11
C LEU A 165 -4.68 -35.74 16.57
N LYS A 166 -4.76 -36.71 17.47
CA LYS A 166 -4.82 -36.48 18.93
C LYS A 166 -3.46 -36.22 19.55
N GLU A 167 -2.40 -36.67 18.89
CA GLU A 167 -1.01 -36.54 19.28
C GLU A 167 -0.14 -36.46 18.02
N ALA A 168 1.03 -35.83 18.12
CA ALA A 168 2.01 -35.83 17.04
C ALA A 168 2.66 -37.22 16.95
N PRO A 169 2.76 -37.83 15.75
CA PRO A 169 3.39 -39.14 15.58
C PRO A 169 4.90 -39.05 15.85
N GLY A 170 5.50 -40.09 16.42
CA GLY A 170 6.96 -40.15 16.54
C GLY A 170 7.65 -40.37 15.19
N GLN A 171 6.98 -41.09 14.28
CA GLN A 171 7.42 -41.39 12.92
C GLN A 171 6.28 -41.16 11.92
N LEU A 172 6.52 -40.33 10.91
CA LEU A 172 5.57 -40.01 9.86
C LEU A 172 6.16 -40.35 8.48
N ALA A 173 5.51 -41.24 7.74
CA ALA A 173 5.80 -41.41 6.31
C ALA A 173 4.83 -40.57 5.48
N VAL A 174 5.34 -39.81 4.53
CA VAL A 174 4.55 -38.98 3.60
C VAL A 174 4.71 -39.54 2.20
N ILE A 175 3.59 -39.93 1.58
CA ILE A 175 3.53 -40.39 0.19
C ILE A 175 3.05 -39.22 -0.67
N GLY A 176 3.95 -38.65 -1.48
CA GLY A 176 3.71 -37.46 -2.29
C GLY A 176 4.40 -36.21 -1.72
N GLY A 177 5.39 -35.71 -2.46
CA GLY A 177 6.19 -34.53 -2.17
C GLY A 177 5.63 -33.24 -2.77
N GLY A 178 4.32 -33.13 -2.92
CA GLY A 178 3.64 -31.87 -3.28
C GLY A 178 3.54 -30.90 -2.11
N VAL A 179 2.96 -29.72 -2.34
CA VAL A 179 2.82 -28.64 -1.33
C VAL A 179 2.27 -29.14 0.00
N VAL A 180 1.15 -29.87 -0.03
CA VAL A 180 0.49 -30.39 1.19
C VAL A 180 1.41 -31.34 1.96
N GLY A 181 2.04 -32.29 1.26
CA GLY A 181 2.93 -33.26 1.89
C GLY A 181 4.15 -32.60 2.54
N MET A 182 4.74 -31.62 1.86
CA MET A 182 5.91 -30.91 2.37
C MET A 182 5.59 -29.96 3.53
N GLU A 183 4.43 -29.30 3.54
CA GLU A 183 4.00 -28.49 4.70
C GLU A 183 3.86 -29.35 5.96
N PHE A 184 3.19 -30.50 5.87
CA PHE A 184 3.09 -31.43 7.01
C PHE A 184 4.43 -32.04 7.39
N ALA A 185 5.28 -32.35 6.40
CA ALA A 185 6.63 -32.84 6.68
C ALA A 185 7.45 -31.83 7.49
N ALA A 186 7.46 -30.55 7.10
CA ALA A 186 8.12 -29.48 7.83
C ALA A 186 7.56 -29.32 9.24
N MET A 187 6.22 -29.26 9.37
CA MET A 187 5.54 -29.09 10.66
C MET A 187 5.91 -30.21 11.66
N PHE A 188 5.79 -31.47 11.25
CA PHE A 188 6.05 -32.59 12.14
C PHE A 188 7.53 -32.79 12.43
N ALA A 189 8.44 -32.52 11.48
CA ALA A 189 9.87 -32.53 11.73
C ALA A 189 10.29 -31.44 12.74
N ALA A 190 9.74 -30.23 12.63
CA ALA A 190 9.97 -29.14 13.59
C ALA A 190 9.52 -29.50 15.02
N LEU A 191 8.44 -30.27 15.14
CA LEU A 191 7.94 -30.81 16.41
C LEU A 191 8.77 -32.00 16.94
N GLY A 192 9.71 -32.53 16.15
CA GLY A 192 10.62 -33.61 16.54
C GLY A 192 10.27 -35.01 16.02
N SER A 193 9.29 -35.11 15.11
CA SER A 193 8.93 -36.38 14.46
C SER A 193 10.02 -36.77 13.46
N ARG A 194 10.33 -38.06 13.34
CA ARG A 194 11.13 -38.56 12.20
C ARG A 194 10.22 -38.64 10.98
N VAL A 195 10.52 -37.85 9.95
CA VAL A 195 9.68 -37.75 8.75
C VAL A 195 10.41 -38.34 7.56
N THR A 196 9.76 -39.23 6.81
CA THR A 196 10.27 -39.71 5.52
C THR A 196 9.28 -39.38 4.42
N VAL A 197 9.71 -38.60 3.42
CA VAL A 197 8.93 -38.27 2.23
C VAL A 197 9.33 -39.19 1.07
N LEU A 198 8.34 -39.82 0.44
CA LEU A 198 8.50 -40.66 -0.73
C LEU A 198 7.82 -39.98 -1.92
N GLU A 199 8.62 -39.56 -2.91
CA GLU A 199 8.17 -38.89 -4.13
C GLU A 199 8.56 -39.69 -5.37
N MET A 200 7.61 -39.91 -6.26
CA MET A 200 7.81 -40.69 -7.48
C MET A 200 8.60 -39.91 -8.53
N LEU A 201 8.45 -38.59 -8.56
CA LEU A 201 9.17 -37.70 -9.47
C LEU A 201 10.63 -37.50 -9.04
N PRO A 202 11.49 -36.98 -9.93
CA PRO A 202 12.89 -36.70 -9.60
C PRO A 202 13.11 -35.64 -8.52
N GLN A 203 12.07 -34.84 -8.21
CA GLN A 203 12.12 -33.74 -7.26
C GLN A 203 10.79 -33.63 -6.50
N VAL A 204 10.86 -33.27 -5.22
CA VAL A 204 9.71 -32.74 -4.47
C VAL A 204 9.39 -31.31 -4.94
N LEU A 205 8.17 -30.84 -4.69
CA LEU A 205 7.69 -29.54 -5.15
C LEU A 205 8.04 -29.32 -6.65
N PRO A 206 7.54 -30.17 -7.57
CA PRO A 206 7.99 -30.21 -8.96
C PRO A 206 7.73 -28.90 -9.74
N MET A 207 6.88 -28.01 -9.20
CA MET A 207 6.59 -26.68 -9.72
C MET A 207 7.61 -25.61 -9.29
N VAL A 208 8.48 -25.92 -8.33
CA VAL A 208 9.45 -24.99 -7.74
C VAL A 208 10.83 -25.22 -8.34
N ASP A 209 11.53 -24.13 -8.66
CA ASP A 209 12.91 -24.19 -9.17
C ASP A 209 13.85 -24.96 -8.22
N ALA A 210 14.74 -25.78 -8.80
CA ALA A 210 15.55 -26.76 -8.08
C ALA A 210 16.49 -26.16 -7.02
N ASP A 211 16.92 -24.90 -7.19
CA ASP A 211 17.78 -24.22 -6.23
C ASP A 211 17.05 -23.84 -4.94
N LEU A 212 15.74 -23.55 -5.00
CA LEU A 212 14.90 -23.36 -3.81
C LEU A 212 14.65 -24.71 -3.13
N VAL A 213 14.31 -25.75 -3.89
CA VAL A 213 14.07 -27.09 -3.34
C VAL A 213 15.33 -27.66 -2.66
N SER A 214 16.52 -27.39 -3.19
CA SER A 214 17.78 -27.80 -2.56
C SER A 214 17.99 -27.17 -1.18
N VAL A 215 17.62 -25.90 -0.99
CA VAL A 215 17.70 -25.24 0.31
C VAL A 215 16.71 -25.87 1.28
N TYR A 216 15.45 -26.03 0.86
CA TYR A 216 14.41 -26.61 1.72
C TYR A 216 14.70 -28.06 2.12
N THR A 217 15.10 -28.93 1.19
CA THR A 217 15.43 -30.33 1.50
C THR A 217 16.61 -30.46 2.47
N LYS A 218 17.62 -29.59 2.37
CA LYS A 218 18.72 -29.51 3.35
C LYS A 218 18.25 -29.01 4.72
N HIS A 219 17.32 -28.05 4.75
CA HIS A 219 16.71 -27.57 5.98
C HIS A 219 15.93 -28.70 6.67
N LEU A 220 15.03 -29.37 5.94
CA LEU A 220 14.26 -30.51 6.44
C LEU A 220 15.16 -31.64 6.95
N GLY A 221 16.28 -31.91 6.26
CA GLY A 221 17.29 -32.86 6.70
C GLY A 221 17.90 -32.55 8.07
N ARG A 222 18.14 -31.26 8.37
CA ARG A 222 18.64 -30.81 9.69
C ARG A 222 17.62 -30.98 10.80
N LEU A 223 16.33 -30.99 10.48
CA LEU A 223 15.23 -31.27 11.40
C LEU A 223 14.96 -32.78 11.59
N GLY A 224 15.73 -33.66 10.92
CA GLY A 224 15.55 -35.11 11.02
C GLY A 224 14.56 -35.68 9.99
N GLY A 225 14.25 -34.94 8.93
CA GLY A 225 13.49 -35.43 7.80
C GLY A 225 14.36 -36.07 6.71
N GLU A 226 13.80 -37.00 5.96
CA GLU A 226 14.45 -37.68 4.83
C GLU A 226 13.55 -37.58 3.60
N VAL A 227 14.15 -37.38 2.42
CA VAL A 227 13.41 -37.27 1.16
C VAL A 227 13.98 -38.26 0.16
N HIS A 228 13.15 -39.19 -0.29
CA HIS A 228 13.46 -40.14 -1.36
C HIS A 228 12.67 -39.74 -2.62
N THR A 229 13.38 -39.28 -3.65
CA THR A 229 12.82 -39.00 -4.97
C THR A 229 13.04 -40.19 -5.90
N ASN A 230 12.31 -40.24 -7.02
CA ASN A 230 12.27 -41.42 -7.91
C ASN A 230 11.83 -42.71 -7.18
N SER A 231 11.02 -42.55 -6.12
CA SER A 231 10.59 -43.63 -5.24
C SER A 231 9.14 -43.99 -5.48
N LYS A 232 8.90 -45.21 -5.94
CA LYS A 232 7.56 -45.74 -6.16
C LYS A 232 7.12 -46.60 -4.98
N VAL A 233 6.06 -46.18 -4.28
CA VAL A 233 5.43 -46.96 -3.21
C VAL A 233 4.65 -48.14 -3.81
N ALA A 234 4.87 -49.33 -3.26
CA ALA A 234 4.21 -50.56 -3.69
C ALA A 234 3.06 -50.95 -2.76
N GLU A 235 3.28 -50.89 -1.44
CA GLU A 235 2.26 -51.23 -0.44
C GLU A 235 2.53 -50.56 0.91
N VAL A 236 1.46 -50.39 1.69
CA VAL A 236 1.50 -50.07 3.12
C VAL A 236 0.99 -51.29 3.87
N VAL A 237 1.73 -51.73 4.89
CA VAL A 237 1.37 -52.94 5.66
C VAL A 237 1.46 -52.68 7.16
N LYS A 238 0.66 -53.41 7.95
CA LYS A 238 0.83 -53.44 9.41
C LYS A 238 1.98 -54.36 9.78
N VAL A 239 2.86 -53.89 10.66
CA VAL A 239 3.97 -54.66 11.23
C VAL A 239 3.91 -54.63 12.75
N LYS A 240 4.75 -55.44 13.42
CA LYS A 240 4.82 -55.45 14.88
C LYS A 240 5.39 -54.10 15.35
N GLY A 241 4.52 -53.22 15.84
CA GLY A 241 4.90 -51.91 16.38
C GLY A 241 4.48 -50.69 15.54
N GLY A 242 3.75 -50.87 14.43
CA GLY A 242 3.26 -49.75 13.63
C GLY A 242 2.88 -50.12 12.19
N LEU A 243 3.13 -49.19 11.29
CA LEU A 243 2.97 -49.33 9.83
C LEU A 243 4.35 -49.42 9.17
N GLN A 244 4.41 -50.05 8.01
CA GLN A 244 5.60 -50.06 7.15
C GLN A 244 5.19 -49.72 5.73
N VAL A 245 5.88 -48.75 5.13
CA VAL A 245 5.72 -48.34 3.73
C VAL A 245 6.83 -48.98 2.92
N ARG A 246 6.46 -49.83 1.96
CA ARG A 246 7.42 -50.50 1.06
C ARG A 246 7.45 -49.78 -0.28
N PHE A 247 8.65 -49.44 -0.73
CA PHE A 247 8.87 -48.69 -1.96
C PHE A 247 10.05 -49.23 -2.75
N SER A 248 10.26 -48.69 -3.94
CA SER A 248 11.45 -48.96 -4.74
C SER A 248 12.02 -47.66 -5.30
N THR A 249 13.34 -47.51 -5.28
CA THR A 249 14.06 -46.36 -5.86
C THR A 249 14.97 -46.88 -6.95
N GLY A 250 14.77 -46.46 -8.20
CA GLY A 250 15.56 -46.97 -9.32
C GLY A 250 15.49 -48.50 -9.53
N GLY A 251 14.47 -49.16 -8.97
CA GLY A 251 14.29 -50.62 -9.02
C GLY A 251 14.82 -51.38 -7.79
N GLU A 252 15.58 -50.73 -6.91
CA GLU A 252 16.01 -51.33 -5.64
C GLU A 252 14.93 -51.16 -4.56
N GLY A 253 14.61 -52.24 -3.83
CA GLY A 253 13.56 -52.25 -2.82
C GLY A 253 14.00 -51.58 -1.50
N GLY A 254 13.08 -50.82 -0.90
CA GLY A 254 13.25 -50.16 0.39
C GLY A 254 11.98 -50.28 1.26
N ALA A 255 12.15 -50.05 2.56
CA ALA A 255 11.04 -50.03 3.52
C ALA A 255 11.31 -49.00 4.62
N VAL A 256 10.25 -48.29 5.03
CA VAL A 256 10.28 -47.30 6.10
C VAL A 256 9.17 -47.62 7.09
N ASP A 257 9.52 -47.70 8.38
CA ASP A 257 8.54 -47.86 9.46
C ASP A 257 7.95 -46.50 9.85
N ALA A 258 6.67 -46.47 10.23
CA ALA A 258 5.97 -45.27 10.61
C ALA A 258 4.84 -45.53 11.62
N ASP A 259 4.55 -44.54 12.47
CA ASP A 259 3.38 -44.56 13.34
C ASP A 259 2.13 -44.13 12.56
N GLN A 260 2.31 -43.21 11.60
CA GLN A 260 1.28 -42.72 10.69
C GLN A 260 1.81 -42.57 9.27
N VAL A 261 0.92 -42.77 8.28
CA VAL A 261 1.25 -42.62 6.86
C VAL A 261 0.29 -41.61 6.23
N LEU A 262 0.80 -40.46 5.80
CA LEU A 262 0.04 -39.44 5.06
C LEU A 262 0.07 -39.75 3.56
N LEU A 263 -1.09 -39.90 2.94
CA LEU A 263 -1.23 -40.00 1.48
C LEU A 263 -1.62 -38.62 0.91
N ALA A 264 -0.64 -37.90 0.34
CA ALA A 264 -0.77 -36.53 -0.16
C ALA A 264 -0.44 -36.43 -1.67
N VAL A 265 -1.08 -37.26 -2.48
CA VAL A 265 -0.78 -37.43 -3.92
C VAL A 265 -1.57 -36.50 -4.86
N GLY A 266 -2.25 -35.50 -4.30
CA GLY A 266 -2.97 -34.47 -5.06
C GLY A 266 -4.47 -34.44 -4.77
N ARG A 267 -5.19 -33.70 -5.63
CA ARG A 267 -6.63 -33.46 -5.51
C ARG A 267 -7.31 -33.63 -6.87
N VAL A 268 -8.58 -33.98 -6.86
CA VAL A 268 -9.41 -34.17 -8.06
C VAL A 268 -10.64 -33.26 -8.01
N PRO A 269 -11.05 -32.64 -9.13
CA PRO A 269 -12.28 -31.84 -9.21
C PRO A 269 -13.51 -32.58 -8.67
N TYR A 270 -14.36 -31.88 -7.91
CA TYR A 270 -15.52 -32.47 -7.26
C TYR A 270 -16.81 -32.21 -8.03
N THR A 271 -17.16 -33.13 -8.93
CA THR A 271 -18.38 -33.08 -9.78
C THR A 271 -19.38 -34.20 -9.47
N GLN A 272 -19.07 -35.06 -8.50
CA GLN A 272 -19.90 -36.20 -8.13
C GLN A 272 -21.28 -35.75 -7.63
N GLY A 273 -22.34 -36.30 -8.20
CA GLY A 273 -23.72 -36.02 -7.79
C GLY A 273 -24.29 -34.69 -8.30
N LEU A 274 -23.48 -33.83 -8.93
CA LEU A 274 -23.91 -32.52 -9.47
C LEU A 274 -24.86 -32.65 -10.68
N GLU A 275 -24.84 -33.81 -11.35
CA GLU A 275 -25.59 -34.08 -12.60
C GLU A 275 -25.22 -33.11 -13.75
N ALA A 276 -23.96 -32.65 -13.77
CA ALA A 276 -23.43 -31.67 -14.74
C ALA A 276 -23.68 -32.02 -16.21
N GLU A 277 -23.31 -33.23 -16.64
CA GLU A 277 -23.49 -33.67 -18.04
C GLU A 277 -24.97 -33.70 -18.45
N LYS A 278 -25.88 -34.09 -17.55
CA LYS A 278 -27.33 -34.09 -17.82
C LYS A 278 -27.87 -32.67 -18.00
N ALA A 279 -27.25 -31.68 -17.38
CA ALA A 279 -27.57 -30.27 -17.53
C ALA A 279 -26.88 -29.61 -18.74
N GLY A 280 -26.13 -30.37 -19.56
CA GLY A 280 -25.43 -29.88 -20.74
C GLY A 280 -24.05 -29.28 -20.47
N VAL A 281 -23.49 -29.49 -19.27
CA VAL A 281 -22.13 -29.05 -18.91
C VAL A 281 -21.13 -30.13 -19.28
N GLU A 282 -20.16 -29.79 -20.14
CA GLU A 282 -19.08 -30.69 -20.55
C GLU A 282 -18.05 -30.90 -19.44
N LEU A 283 -17.64 -32.16 -19.25
CA LEU A 283 -16.58 -32.56 -18.32
C LEU A 283 -15.40 -33.18 -19.07
N GLU A 284 -14.18 -32.82 -18.69
CA GLU A 284 -12.95 -33.43 -19.18
C GLU A 284 -12.17 -34.03 -18.01
N ARG A 285 -12.04 -35.37 -17.97
CA ARG A 285 -11.37 -36.08 -16.86
C ARG A 285 -11.91 -35.68 -15.47
N GLY A 286 -13.22 -35.40 -15.40
CA GLY A 286 -13.94 -35.01 -14.18
C GLY A 286 -13.94 -33.52 -13.86
N ARG A 287 -13.14 -32.68 -14.55
CA ARG A 287 -13.15 -31.21 -14.40
C ARG A 287 -14.24 -30.60 -15.27
N VAL A 288 -14.83 -29.49 -14.84
CA VAL A 288 -15.77 -28.71 -15.66
C VAL A 288 -14.99 -27.92 -16.70
N VAL A 289 -15.36 -28.07 -17.98
CA VAL A 289 -14.74 -27.31 -19.08
C VAL A 289 -15.34 -25.91 -19.11
N VAL A 290 -14.46 -24.90 -19.18
CA VAL A 290 -14.86 -23.49 -19.27
C VAL A 290 -14.07 -22.74 -20.36
N ASP A 291 -14.66 -21.66 -20.87
CA ASP A 291 -13.98 -20.67 -21.70
C ASP A 291 -13.10 -19.71 -20.86
N ALA A 292 -12.43 -18.76 -21.51
CA ALA A 292 -11.58 -17.77 -20.86
C ALA A 292 -12.35 -16.84 -19.89
N GLN A 293 -13.66 -16.68 -20.08
CA GLN A 293 -14.53 -15.88 -19.22
C GLN A 293 -15.24 -16.72 -18.15
N LEU A 294 -14.89 -18.02 -18.01
CA LEU A 294 -15.42 -18.96 -17.02
C LEU A 294 -16.84 -19.48 -17.32
N ARG A 295 -17.29 -19.37 -18.57
CA ARG A 295 -18.58 -19.93 -19.03
C ARG A 295 -18.43 -21.42 -19.34
N THR A 296 -19.43 -22.21 -18.97
CA THR A 296 -19.50 -23.61 -19.40
C THR A 296 -20.20 -23.73 -20.76
N THR A 297 -20.31 -24.96 -21.27
CA THR A 297 -21.10 -25.28 -22.48
C THR A 297 -22.61 -25.10 -22.31
N ALA A 298 -23.11 -25.08 -21.06
CA ALA A 298 -24.53 -24.87 -20.78
C ALA A 298 -24.84 -23.36 -20.62
N PRO A 299 -25.84 -22.82 -21.35
CA PRO A 299 -26.22 -21.42 -21.23
C PRO A 299 -26.64 -21.04 -19.80
N GLY A 300 -26.12 -19.91 -19.30
CA GLY A 300 -26.38 -19.43 -17.93
C GLY A 300 -25.68 -20.25 -16.84
N VAL A 301 -24.74 -21.14 -17.18
CA VAL A 301 -23.96 -21.92 -16.21
C VAL A 301 -22.47 -21.60 -16.34
N TRP A 302 -21.86 -21.30 -15.20
CA TRP A 302 -20.47 -20.87 -15.04
C TRP A 302 -19.77 -21.82 -14.07
N ALA A 303 -18.44 -21.87 -14.08
CA ALA A 303 -17.67 -22.66 -13.10
C ALA A 303 -16.36 -21.99 -12.72
N ILE A 304 -15.97 -22.11 -11.44
CA ILE A 304 -14.81 -21.44 -10.84
C ILE A 304 -14.11 -22.32 -9.81
N GLY A 305 -12.85 -22.01 -9.53
CA GLY A 305 -12.02 -22.68 -8.54
C GLY A 305 -11.66 -24.10 -8.95
N ASP A 306 -11.25 -24.93 -7.99
CA ASP A 306 -10.64 -26.23 -8.27
C ASP A 306 -11.46 -27.18 -9.16
N VAL A 307 -12.77 -26.97 -9.28
CA VAL A 307 -13.65 -27.79 -10.13
C VAL A 307 -13.30 -27.68 -11.62
N ILE A 308 -12.66 -26.59 -12.06
CA ILE A 308 -12.24 -26.38 -13.46
C ILE A 308 -10.83 -26.94 -13.75
N GLY A 309 -10.09 -27.30 -12.70
CA GLY A 309 -8.68 -27.73 -12.78
C GLY A 309 -7.71 -26.54 -12.86
N GLY A 310 -6.50 -26.79 -13.38
CA GLY A 310 -5.47 -25.74 -13.48
C GLY A 310 -4.85 -25.39 -12.11
N ILE A 311 -4.88 -24.11 -11.74
CA ILE A 311 -4.29 -23.61 -10.50
C ILE A 311 -5.32 -23.73 -9.35
N MET A 312 -5.21 -24.80 -8.56
CA MET A 312 -6.11 -25.08 -7.43
C MET A 312 -5.68 -24.31 -6.17
N LEU A 313 -5.80 -22.98 -6.19
CA LEU A 313 -5.46 -22.08 -5.09
C LEU A 313 -6.65 -21.20 -4.70
N ALA A 314 -6.78 -20.95 -3.39
CA ALA A 314 -7.94 -20.23 -2.85
C ALA A 314 -8.07 -18.78 -3.37
N HIS A 315 -6.96 -18.05 -3.50
CA HIS A 315 -6.95 -16.70 -4.07
C HIS A 315 -7.29 -16.68 -5.57
N VAL A 316 -6.89 -17.71 -6.32
CA VAL A 316 -7.28 -17.88 -7.73
C VAL A 316 -8.79 -18.14 -7.82
N ALA A 317 -9.31 -19.10 -7.05
CA ALA A 317 -10.75 -19.39 -7.02
C ALA A 317 -11.60 -18.16 -6.64
N SER A 318 -11.12 -17.36 -5.69
CA SER A 318 -11.79 -16.13 -5.26
C SER A 318 -11.83 -15.08 -6.37
N TYR A 319 -10.71 -14.90 -7.09
CA TYR A 319 -10.61 -13.97 -8.21
C TYR A 319 -11.45 -14.41 -9.42
N GLU A 320 -11.46 -15.71 -9.72
CA GLU A 320 -12.33 -16.30 -10.73
C GLU A 320 -13.81 -16.04 -10.39
N GLY A 321 -14.20 -16.19 -9.13
CA GLY A 321 -15.55 -15.87 -8.66
C GLY A 321 -15.96 -14.42 -8.90
N ILE A 322 -15.03 -13.47 -8.68
CA ILE A 322 -15.27 -12.05 -8.99
C ILE A 322 -15.42 -11.86 -10.51
N CYS A 323 -14.55 -12.46 -11.32
CA CYS A 323 -14.60 -12.34 -12.78
C CYS A 323 -15.90 -12.90 -13.36
N ALA A 324 -16.31 -14.10 -12.94
CA ALA A 324 -17.55 -14.73 -13.40
C ALA A 324 -18.77 -13.86 -13.10
N VAL A 325 -18.85 -13.31 -11.89
CA VAL A 325 -19.98 -12.46 -11.47
C VAL A 325 -20.01 -11.12 -12.19
N GLU A 326 -18.87 -10.49 -12.42
CA GLU A 326 -18.82 -9.24 -13.19
C GLU A 326 -19.22 -9.45 -14.65
N ASN A 327 -18.87 -10.61 -15.23
CA ASN A 327 -19.34 -11.00 -16.55
C ASN A 327 -20.86 -11.25 -16.57
N ILE A 328 -21.42 -11.89 -15.53
CA ILE A 328 -22.89 -12.06 -15.36
C ILE A 328 -23.60 -10.70 -15.28
N ALA A 329 -23.04 -9.74 -14.54
CA ALA A 329 -23.63 -8.42 -14.36
C ALA A 329 -23.55 -7.51 -15.61
N GLY A 330 -22.92 -7.97 -16.70
CA GLY A 330 -22.76 -7.18 -17.93
C GLY A 330 -21.67 -6.11 -17.85
N HIS A 331 -20.74 -6.22 -16.91
CA HIS A 331 -19.62 -5.27 -16.75
C HIS A 331 -18.43 -5.57 -17.70
N GLY A 332 -18.64 -6.34 -18.78
CA GLY A 332 -17.64 -6.64 -19.81
C GLY A 332 -17.34 -8.14 -20.00
N ASN A 333 -16.15 -8.45 -20.51
CA ASN A 333 -15.62 -9.81 -20.72
C ASN A 333 -14.30 -10.00 -19.96
N ARG A 334 -14.35 -9.86 -18.64
CA ARG A 334 -13.20 -10.00 -17.75
C ARG A 334 -12.66 -11.43 -17.79
N THR A 335 -11.35 -11.56 -17.95
CA THR A 335 -10.62 -12.84 -18.01
C THR A 335 -9.63 -12.90 -16.85
N PRO A 336 -9.55 -14.00 -16.08
CA PRO A 336 -8.54 -14.15 -15.04
C PRO A 336 -7.12 -14.16 -15.62
N ASP A 337 -6.21 -13.36 -15.04
CA ASP A 337 -4.79 -13.37 -15.42
C ASP A 337 -4.01 -14.37 -14.55
N TYR A 338 -3.78 -15.56 -15.10
CA TYR A 338 -3.07 -16.63 -14.41
C TYR A 338 -1.54 -16.47 -14.44
N HIS A 339 -0.99 -15.62 -15.32
CA HIS A 339 0.46 -15.46 -15.45
C HIS A 339 1.09 -14.87 -14.17
N ALA A 340 0.33 -14.02 -13.48
CA ALA A 340 0.74 -13.40 -12.22
C ALA A 340 0.09 -14.06 -10.99
N ALA A 341 -0.40 -15.31 -11.08
CA ALA A 341 -0.93 -16.01 -9.90
C ALA A 341 0.22 -16.49 -8.99
N PRO A 342 0.38 -15.97 -7.76
CA PRO A 342 1.46 -16.42 -6.88
C PRO A 342 1.16 -17.80 -6.29
N ASN A 343 2.22 -18.58 -6.11
CA ASN A 343 2.21 -19.82 -5.36
C ASN A 343 2.93 -19.61 -4.03
N CYS A 344 2.26 -19.92 -2.92
CA CYS A 344 2.78 -19.78 -1.56
C CYS A 344 2.79 -21.15 -0.87
N ILE A 345 3.94 -21.54 -0.34
CA ILE A 345 4.19 -22.81 0.34
C ILE A 345 4.74 -22.47 1.73
N TYR A 346 3.99 -22.79 2.77
CA TYR A 346 4.23 -22.31 4.13
C TYR A 346 5.09 -23.30 4.93
N THR A 347 6.13 -23.80 4.30
CA THR A 347 7.19 -24.57 4.96
C THR A 347 8.05 -23.67 5.84
N ASP A 348 8.96 -24.26 6.60
CA ASP A 348 10.07 -23.53 7.23
C ASP A 348 11.39 -23.95 6.54
N PRO A 349 12.16 -23.01 5.96
CA PRO A 349 11.74 -21.65 5.59
C PRO A 349 10.59 -21.66 4.55
N GLU A 350 9.85 -20.55 4.46
CA GLU A 350 8.75 -20.41 3.50
C GLU A 350 9.28 -20.38 2.06
N ILE A 351 8.46 -20.83 1.11
CA ILE A 351 8.73 -20.75 -0.34
C ILE A 351 7.58 -20.00 -1.01
N ALA A 352 7.91 -19.05 -1.88
CA ALA A 352 6.92 -18.39 -2.71
C ALA A 352 7.47 -18.09 -4.12
N HIS A 353 6.63 -18.19 -5.14
CA HIS A 353 7.02 -17.80 -6.50
C HIS A 353 5.84 -17.29 -7.33
N VAL A 354 6.14 -16.45 -8.31
CA VAL A 354 5.19 -15.90 -9.29
C VAL A 354 5.87 -15.73 -10.64
N GLY A 355 5.12 -15.90 -11.73
CA GLY A 355 5.67 -15.83 -13.09
C GLY A 355 6.60 -17.01 -13.42
N LEU A 356 7.51 -16.78 -14.37
CA LEU A 356 8.37 -17.84 -14.93
C LEU A 356 9.58 -18.17 -14.04
N GLY A 357 9.89 -19.47 -13.94
CA GLY A 357 11.17 -19.99 -13.47
C GLY A 357 12.32 -19.73 -14.44
N GLU A 358 13.57 -19.83 -13.96
CA GLU A 358 14.74 -19.66 -14.85
C GLU A 358 14.77 -20.76 -15.91
N LYS A 359 14.59 -22.01 -15.49
CA LYS A 359 14.56 -23.17 -16.39
C LYS A 359 13.40 -23.05 -17.37
N GLU A 360 12.22 -22.71 -16.88
CA GLU A 360 11.03 -22.56 -17.69
C GLU A 360 11.19 -21.46 -18.76
N ALA A 361 11.73 -20.30 -18.40
CA ALA A 361 11.97 -19.22 -19.35
C ALA A 361 12.97 -19.64 -20.45
N LYS A 362 14.04 -20.36 -20.08
CA LYS A 362 15.02 -20.89 -21.03
C LYS A 362 14.44 -21.98 -21.93
N ASP A 363 13.64 -22.90 -21.39
CA ASP A 363 12.95 -23.95 -22.16
C ASP A 363 11.97 -23.35 -23.18
N ARG A 364 11.41 -22.17 -22.88
CA ARG A 364 10.58 -21.36 -23.81
C ARG A 364 11.41 -20.55 -24.81
N GLY A 365 12.74 -20.65 -24.80
CA GLY A 365 13.63 -19.96 -25.73
C GLY A 365 13.86 -18.48 -25.42
N LEU A 366 13.57 -18.02 -24.20
CA LEU A 366 13.77 -16.63 -23.79
C LEU A 366 15.21 -16.39 -23.33
N GLU A 367 15.79 -15.27 -23.75
CA GLU A 367 17.04 -14.77 -23.17
C GLU A 367 16.73 -14.04 -21.86
N VAL A 368 17.34 -14.50 -20.76
CA VAL A 368 17.03 -13.98 -19.42
C VAL A 368 18.26 -13.50 -18.66
N LYS A 369 18.06 -12.47 -17.82
CA LYS A 369 18.97 -12.08 -16.75
C LYS A 369 18.41 -12.55 -15.41
N VAL A 370 19.27 -13.13 -14.59
CA VAL A 370 18.91 -13.65 -13.27
C VAL A 370 19.69 -12.90 -12.21
N GLY A 371 18.97 -12.39 -11.22
CA GLY A 371 19.54 -11.74 -10.04
C GLY A 371 19.16 -12.51 -8.79
N ARG A 372 20.07 -12.60 -7.83
CA ARG A 372 19.85 -13.33 -6.59
C ARG A 372 20.49 -12.61 -5.43
N PHE A 373 19.72 -12.41 -4.37
CA PHE A 373 20.19 -11.83 -3.12
C PHE A 373 19.95 -12.80 -1.94
N PRO A 374 21.01 -13.23 -1.22
CA PRO A 374 20.89 -14.13 -0.08
C PRO A 374 20.37 -13.41 1.17
N PHE A 375 19.46 -14.03 1.92
CA PHE A 375 19.01 -13.49 3.21
C PHE A 375 20.15 -13.38 4.24
N ALA A 376 21.23 -14.14 4.08
CA ALA A 376 22.46 -13.98 4.87
C ALA A 376 23.13 -12.60 4.72
N ALA A 377 22.84 -11.84 3.65
CA ALA A 377 23.28 -10.47 3.46
C ALA A 377 22.20 -9.43 3.85
N SER A 378 21.00 -9.86 4.23
CA SER A 378 19.94 -8.96 4.70
C SER A 378 20.12 -8.68 6.20
N GLY A 379 20.36 -7.41 6.54
CA GLY A 379 20.41 -6.96 7.94
C GLY A 379 19.13 -7.35 8.70
N ARG A 380 17.95 -7.22 8.08
CA ARG A 380 16.69 -7.60 8.71
C ARG A 380 16.61 -9.11 8.99
N ALA A 381 16.97 -9.96 8.03
CA ALA A 381 16.94 -11.41 8.21
C ALA A 381 17.88 -11.87 9.34
N LEU A 382 19.04 -11.23 9.47
CA LEU A 382 19.96 -11.46 10.60
C LEU A 382 19.34 -11.06 11.95
N THR A 383 18.65 -9.91 12.02
CA THR A 383 17.95 -9.51 13.27
C THR A 383 16.80 -10.44 13.66
N LEU A 384 16.27 -11.21 12.70
CA LEU A 384 15.24 -12.23 12.94
C LEU A 384 15.83 -13.59 13.32
N GLY A 385 17.16 -13.77 13.23
CA GLY A 385 17.81 -15.09 13.33
C GLY A 385 17.41 -16.07 12.22
N GLN A 386 16.90 -15.55 11.10
CA GLN A 386 16.34 -16.35 9.99
C GLN A 386 17.03 -15.96 8.68
N SER A 387 18.31 -16.29 8.52
CA SER A 387 19.15 -15.86 7.39
C SER A 387 19.23 -16.87 6.24
N GLU A 388 18.57 -18.02 6.37
CA GLU A 388 18.58 -19.07 5.36
C GLU A 388 17.71 -18.70 4.15
N GLY A 389 18.25 -18.95 2.95
CA GLY A 389 17.55 -18.75 1.69
C GLY A 389 17.94 -17.48 0.95
N PHE A 390 17.11 -17.08 0.00
CA PHE A 390 17.37 -15.98 -0.93
C PHE A 390 16.09 -15.53 -1.66
N VAL A 391 16.15 -14.32 -2.21
CA VAL A 391 15.25 -13.86 -3.28
C VAL A 391 15.98 -14.03 -4.62
N LYS A 392 15.26 -14.48 -5.65
CA LYS A 392 15.72 -14.63 -7.03
C LYS A 392 14.72 -14.00 -7.98
N VAL A 393 15.19 -13.16 -8.90
CA VAL A 393 14.38 -12.56 -9.96
C VAL A 393 14.86 -13.05 -11.32
N VAL A 394 13.91 -13.28 -12.22
CA VAL A 394 14.13 -13.67 -13.62
C VAL A 394 13.54 -12.56 -14.48
N SER A 395 14.35 -11.95 -15.33
CA SER A 395 13.95 -10.84 -16.20
C SER A 395 14.33 -11.11 -17.65
N ASP A 396 13.57 -10.54 -18.58
CA ASP A 396 13.90 -10.55 -20.00
C ASP A 396 15.19 -9.74 -20.24
N ALA A 397 16.14 -10.32 -20.97
CA ALA A 397 17.48 -9.74 -21.10
C ALA A 397 17.50 -8.41 -21.87
N GLN A 398 16.57 -8.24 -22.82
CA GLN A 398 16.51 -7.08 -23.72
C GLN A 398 15.68 -5.94 -23.13
N SER A 399 14.44 -6.23 -22.71
CA SER A 399 13.50 -5.23 -22.18
C SER A 399 13.69 -4.94 -20.69
N GLY A 400 14.37 -5.82 -19.95
CA GLY A 400 14.49 -5.72 -18.49
C GLY A 400 13.19 -6.00 -17.74
N ARG A 401 12.12 -6.43 -18.42
CA ARG A 401 10.83 -6.78 -17.82
C ARG A 401 10.99 -7.95 -16.85
N LEU A 402 10.42 -7.84 -15.65
CA LEU A 402 10.36 -8.94 -14.70
C LEU A 402 9.43 -10.04 -15.23
N LEU A 403 9.99 -11.23 -15.45
CA LEU A 403 9.26 -12.41 -15.92
C LEU A 403 8.80 -13.29 -14.75
N GLY A 404 9.53 -13.29 -13.64
CA GLY A 404 9.17 -14.03 -12.45
C GLY A 404 10.07 -13.73 -11.27
N ALA A 405 9.59 -14.06 -10.08
CA ALA A 405 10.34 -13.97 -8.83
C ALA A 405 10.10 -15.22 -7.98
N HIS A 406 11.16 -15.65 -7.30
CA HIS A 406 11.23 -16.90 -6.54
C HIS A 406 11.94 -16.61 -5.22
N ILE A 407 11.28 -16.92 -4.12
CA ILE A 407 11.73 -16.60 -2.76
C ILE A 407 11.72 -17.87 -1.94
N ILE A 408 12.83 -18.14 -1.25
CA ILE A 408 12.88 -19.08 -0.13
C ILE A 408 13.50 -18.37 1.06
N GLY A 409 12.83 -18.33 2.20
CA GLY A 409 13.33 -17.63 3.39
C GLY A 409 12.21 -17.12 4.30
N PRO A 410 12.54 -16.25 5.27
CA PRO A 410 11.54 -15.72 6.20
C PRO A 410 10.48 -14.90 5.47
N ARG A 411 9.20 -15.14 5.79
CA ARG A 411 8.05 -14.37 5.26
C ARG A 411 7.97 -14.34 3.73
N ALA A 412 8.50 -15.35 3.04
CA ALA A 412 8.47 -15.42 1.57
C ALA A 412 7.06 -15.25 1.00
N THR A 413 6.05 -15.77 1.70
CA THR A 413 4.64 -15.72 1.30
C THR A 413 4.02 -14.32 1.42
N ASP A 414 4.59 -13.44 2.25
CA ASP A 414 4.21 -12.03 2.31
C ASP A 414 4.98 -11.21 1.27
N LEU A 415 6.26 -11.49 1.09
CA LEU A 415 7.15 -10.76 0.18
C LEU A 415 6.77 -10.91 -1.29
N ILE A 416 6.17 -12.04 -1.67
CA ILE A 416 5.82 -12.32 -3.07
C ILE A 416 4.73 -11.37 -3.61
N ALA A 417 3.97 -10.69 -2.74
CA ALA A 417 2.90 -9.78 -3.15
C ALA A 417 3.43 -8.62 -4.02
N GLU A 418 4.59 -8.05 -3.67
CA GLU A 418 5.21 -6.98 -4.46
C GLU A 418 5.66 -7.50 -5.83
N ALA A 419 6.33 -8.65 -5.87
CA ALA A 419 6.74 -9.26 -7.13
C ALA A 419 5.55 -9.66 -8.01
N THR A 420 4.43 -10.06 -7.39
CA THR A 420 3.18 -10.37 -8.08
C THR A 420 2.63 -9.14 -8.79
N LEU A 421 2.58 -8.01 -8.09
CA LEU A 421 2.19 -6.72 -8.68
C LEU A 421 3.11 -6.34 -9.85
N ALA A 422 4.43 -6.52 -9.67
CA ALA A 422 5.41 -6.21 -10.70
C ALA A 422 5.26 -7.09 -11.95
N VAL A 423 5.08 -8.41 -11.79
CA VAL A 423 4.87 -9.36 -12.90
C VAL A 423 3.55 -9.07 -13.62
N GLN A 424 2.46 -8.81 -12.88
CA GLN A 424 1.15 -8.52 -13.44
C GLN A 424 1.16 -7.26 -14.31
N ASN A 425 1.88 -6.22 -13.87
CA ASN A 425 1.96 -4.94 -14.59
C ASN A 425 3.13 -4.87 -15.57
N GLY A 426 3.90 -5.95 -15.72
CA GLY A 426 5.05 -6.00 -16.62
C GLY A 426 6.14 -4.98 -16.28
N LEU A 427 6.37 -4.71 -14.99
CA LEU A 427 7.39 -3.76 -14.55
C LEU A 427 8.80 -4.25 -14.90
N THR A 428 9.71 -3.31 -15.16
CA THR A 428 11.13 -3.61 -15.40
C THR A 428 11.94 -3.62 -14.11
N LEU A 429 13.12 -4.23 -14.15
CA LEU A 429 14.06 -4.19 -13.03
C LEU A 429 14.47 -2.76 -12.65
N GLU A 430 14.48 -1.83 -13.60
CA GLU A 430 14.75 -0.41 -13.37
C GLU A 430 13.60 0.27 -12.60
N GLN A 431 12.35 -0.08 -12.91
CA GLN A 431 11.20 0.42 -12.15
C GLN A 431 11.19 -0.13 -10.72
N ILE A 432 11.69 -1.35 -10.50
CA ILE A 432 11.90 -1.90 -9.14
C ILE A 432 13.05 -1.17 -8.42
N ASP A 433 14.14 -0.82 -9.12
CA ASP A 433 15.28 -0.02 -8.61
C ASP A 433 14.81 1.36 -8.09
N LEU A 434 13.84 1.99 -8.77
CA LEU A 434 13.28 3.29 -8.37
C LEU A 434 12.41 3.23 -7.10
N THR A 435 11.96 2.05 -6.68
CA THR A 435 11.16 1.90 -5.47
C THR A 435 12.04 2.01 -4.22
N ILE A 436 11.78 3.03 -3.40
CA ILE A 436 12.44 3.19 -2.10
C ILE A 436 11.87 2.15 -1.12
N HIS A 437 12.54 1.00 -1.01
CA HIS A 437 12.21 -0.02 -0.02
C HIS A 437 12.65 0.44 1.37
N ALA A 438 11.80 0.26 2.38
CA ALA A 438 12.11 0.66 3.75
C ALA A 438 13.31 -0.13 4.32
N HIS A 439 14.16 0.52 5.12
CA HIS A 439 15.34 -0.11 5.75
C HIS A 439 15.29 -0.02 7.29
N PRO A 440 15.64 -1.10 8.04
CA PRO A 440 15.91 -2.46 7.57
C PRO A 440 14.62 -3.30 7.44
N THR A 441 14.35 -3.86 6.26
CA THR A 441 13.21 -4.76 6.02
C THR A 441 13.58 -5.93 5.09
N LEU A 442 12.75 -6.99 5.07
CA LEU A 442 12.94 -8.12 4.17
C LEU A 442 12.69 -7.77 2.68
N PRO A 443 11.70 -6.91 2.32
CA PRO A 443 11.48 -6.43 0.95
C PRO A 443 12.72 -5.87 0.25
N GLU A 444 13.68 -5.28 0.96
CA GLU A 444 14.96 -4.82 0.37
C GLU A 444 15.68 -5.94 -0.41
N SER A 445 15.43 -7.20 -0.09
CA SER A 445 16.00 -8.36 -0.79
C SER A 445 15.49 -8.50 -2.22
N LEU A 446 14.29 -8.00 -2.53
CA LEU A 446 13.75 -7.94 -3.89
C LEU A 446 14.47 -6.87 -4.72
N LEU A 447 14.63 -5.66 -4.16
CA LEU A 447 15.45 -4.59 -4.75
C LEU A 447 16.87 -5.06 -5.03
N GLU A 448 17.55 -5.63 -4.03
CA GLU A 448 18.92 -6.11 -4.20
C GLU A 448 19.02 -7.25 -5.22
N SER A 449 17.99 -8.08 -5.35
CA SER A 449 17.94 -9.10 -6.41
C SER A 449 17.77 -8.46 -7.79
N ALA A 450 16.95 -7.42 -7.93
CA ALA A 450 16.82 -6.65 -9.16
C ALA A 450 18.13 -5.94 -9.54
N LEU A 451 18.84 -5.36 -8.58
CA LEU A 451 20.16 -4.76 -8.77
C LEU A 451 21.21 -5.83 -9.11
N ALA A 452 21.16 -7.01 -8.49
CA ALA A 452 22.06 -8.12 -8.78
C ALA A 452 21.91 -8.62 -10.23
N ALA A 453 20.67 -8.68 -10.76
CA ALA A 453 20.42 -9.02 -12.17
C ALA A 453 21.05 -8.01 -13.13
N GLN A 454 21.24 -6.76 -12.68
CA GLN A 454 21.90 -5.68 -13.42
C GLN A 454 23.40 -5.55 -13.12
N GLY A 455 23.95 -6.37 -12.23
CA GLY A 455 25.36 -6.28 -11.80
C GLY A 455 25.67 -5.04 -10.95
N ARG A 456 24.67 -4.51 -10.24
CA ARG A 456 24.71 -3.27 -9.45
C ARG A 456 24.30 -3.46 -7.99
N ALA A 457 24.23 -4.70 -7.48
CA ALA A 457 23.88 -4.94 -6.08
C ALA A 457 24.86 -4.24 -5.12
N ILE A 458 24.35 -3.72 -4.00
CA ILE A 458 25.14 -2.92 -3.07
C ILE A 458 25.66 -3.81 -1.93
N HIS A 459 24.79 -4.66 -1.38
CA HIS A 459 25.09 -5.46 -0.20
C HIS A 459 25.67 -6.86 -0.51
N ILE A 460 25.97 -7.15 -1.78
CA ILE A 460 26.74 -8.33 -2.19
C ILE A 460 27.74 -7.98 -3.31
N PRO A 461 28.86 -8.70 -3.42
CA PRO A 461 29.78 -8.53 -4.55
C PRO A 461 29.10 -8.84 -5.89
N ASN A 462 29.18 -7.91 -6.83
CA ASN A 462 28.76 -8.16 -8.22
C ASN A 462 29.78 -9.05 -8.94
N ARG A 463 29.30 -10.04 -9.70
CA ARG A 463 30.18 -10.82 -10.59
C ARG A 463 30.70 -9.88 -11.69
N ARG A 464 32.03 -9.71 -11.79
CA ARG A 464 32.66 -8.96 -12.89
C ARG A 464 32.24 -9.59 -14.22
N SER A 465 31.53 -8.85 -15.07
CA SER A 465 31.32 -9.29 -16.44
C SER A 465 32.67 -9.27 -17.16
N SER A 466 32.97 -10.34 -17.90
CA SER A 466 34.20 -10.50 -18.69
C SER A 466 34.27 -9.55 -19.89
N LEU A 467 33.34 -8.60 -20.04
CA LEU A 467 33.27 -7.65 -21.15
C LEU A 467 34.14 -6.40 -20.93
N ALA A 468 34.55 -6.11 -19.69
CA ALA A 468 35.35 -4.91 -19.39
C ALA A 468 36.85 -5.01 -19.79
N ALA A 469 37.32 -6.16 -20.27
CA ALA A 469 38.73 -6.35 -20.67
C ALA A 469 39.03 -5.94 -22.13
N ALA A 470 38.02 -5.58 -22.93
CA ALA A 470 38.20 -5.28 -24.37
C ALA A 470 38.25 -3.79 -24.73
N ALA A 471 37.98 -2.87 -23.80
CA ALA A 471 37.94 -1.42 -24.08
C ALA A 471 39.21 -0.65 -23.69
N GLY A 472 40.28 -1.35 -23.31
CA GLY A 472 41.57 -0.75 -22.95
C GLY A 472 42.54 -0.69 -24.12
N GLY A 473 42.30 0.19 -25.10
CA GLY A 473 43.26 0.38 -26.19
C GLY A 473 42.82 1.36 -27.28
N GLY A 474 43.05 2.66 -27.06
CA GLY A 474 42.89 3.67 -28.12
C GLY A 474 43.09 5.10 -27.62
N ARG A 475 44.29 5.64 -27.81
CA ARG A 475 44.60 7.05 -27.56
C ARG A 475 44.12 7.94 -28.72
N ALA A 476 43.62 9.11 -28.33
CA ALA A 476 43.82 10.44 -28.90
C ALA A 476 43.09 10.89 -30.20
N ALA A 477 42.45 12.06 -30.03
CA ALA A 477 42.52 13.27 -30.86
C ALA A 477 41.27 13.70 -31.67
N ALA A 478 40.91 14.97 -31.43
CA ALA A 478 40.38 15.98 -32.34
C ALA A 478 38.86 16.04 -32.66
N ALA A 479 38.24 17.12 -32.16
CA ALA A 479 37.32 18.07 -32.83
C ALA A 479 36.31 18.61 -31.78
N GLY A 480 36.15 19.90 -31.46
CA GLY A 480 36.55 21.11 -32.15
C GLY A 480 35.37 21.76 -32.90
N ALA A 481 34.54 22.47 -32.15
CA ALA A 481 33.69 23.61 -32.56
C ALA A 481 32.46 23.40 -33.49
N GLN A 482 31.33 23.95 -33.02
CA GLN A 482 30.15 24.57 -33.67
C GLN A 482 28.94 24.14 -32.83
N VAL A 483 28.21 25.03 -32.14
CA VAL A 483 27.18 25.89 -32.73
C VAL A 483 27.08 27.21 -31.99
N ALA A 484 27.06 28.31 -32.75
CA ALA A 484 26.60 29.62 -32.33
C ALA A 484 25.25 29.93 -33.00
N GLN A 485 24.35 30.52 -32.21
CA GLN A 485 23.28 31.47 -32.57
C GLN A 485 22.15 31.08 -33.55
N ALA A 486 20.92 31.04 -33.01
CA ALA A 486 19.70 31.64 -33.57
C ALA A 486 18.65 31.67 -32.43
N GLN A 487 18.47 32.78 -31.70
CA GLN A 487 17.47 33.83 -31.92
C GLN A 487 16.01 33.37 -32.04
N ASN A 488 15.26 33.64 -30.96
CA ASN A 488 13.83 33.94 -30.78
C ASN A 488 12.84 33.73 -31.94
N HIS A 489 11.75 33.02 -31.62
CA HIS A 489 10.42 33.40 -32.06
C HIS A 489 9.39 33.26 -30.91
N GLU A 490 9.10 34.38 -30.24
CA GLU A 490 7.84 34.59 -29.51
C GLU A 490 6.79 35.16 -30.47
N GLN A 491 5.52 34.71 -30.34
CA GLN A 491 4.28 35.44 -30.63
C GLN A 491 3.10 34.64 -30.01
N ARG A 492 2.57 35.01 -28.83
CA ARG A 492 1.54 36.03 -28.47
C ARG A 492 0.07 35.68 -28.81
N MET A 493 -0.73 35.48 -27.76
CA MET A 493 -2.05 36.10 -27.46
C MET A 493 -2.26 36.05 -25.93
N VAL A 494 -1.92 37.07 -25.11
CA VAL A 494 -2.64 38.33 -24.74
C VAL A 494 -4.08 38.06 -24.25
N ALA A 495 -4.39 38.22 -22.96
CA ALA A 495 -4.68 39.53 -22.37
C ALA A 495 -4.21 39.72 -20.92
N SER A 496 -3.58 40.88 -20.68
CA SER A 496 -3.05 41.37 -19.41
C SER A 496 -4.12 42.05 -18.55
N VAL A 497 -4.21 41.66 -17.28
CA VAL A 497 -4.68 42.55 -16.20
C VAL A 497 -3.42 43.13 -15.54
N LYS A 498 -3.33 44.47 -15.46
CA LYS A 498 -2.22 45.15 -14.80
C LYS A 498 -2.21 44.82 -13.30
N PRO A 499 -1.11 44.30 -12.73
CA PRO A 499 -0.92 44.33 -11.28
C PRO A 499 -0.74 45.79 -10.86
N SER A 500 -1.40 46.22 -9.79
CA SER A 500 -0.92 47.41 -9.09
C SER A 500 0.50 47.09 -8.62
N SER A 501 1.44 47.97 -8.94
CA SER A 501 2.85 47.81 -8.57
C SER A 501 2.96 47.52 -7.07
N SER A 502 3.48 46.35 -6.71
CA SER A 502 3.79 46.03 -5.32
C SER A 502 4.78 47.07 -4.78
N PRO A 503 4.55 47.65 -3.59
CA PRO A 503 5.51 48.54 -2.97
C PRO A 503 6.85 47.79 -2.75
N PRO A 504 7.99 48.50 -2.70
CA PRO A 504 9.28 47.86 -2.44
C PRO A 504 9.20 47.04 -1.14
N PRO A 505 9.86 45.85 -1.10
CA PRO A 505 9.78 45.00 0.07
C PRO A 505 10.25 45.77 1.30
N PRO A 506 9.52 45.72 2.42
CA PRO A 506 9.98 46.37 3.62
C PRO A 506 11.35 45.81 4.02
N THR A 507 12.22 46.68 4.54
CA THR A 507 13.33 46.29 5.41
C THR A 507 12.81 45.38 6.54
N ALA A 508 13.69 44.58 7.16
CA ALA A 508 13.33 43.68 8.27
C ALA A 508 12.26 44.29 9.21
N ILE A 509 11.24 43.50 9.57
CA ILE A 509 10.16 43.98 10.43
C ILE A 509 10.75 44.28 11.80
N THR A 510 10.61 45.52 12.25
CA THR A 510 11.12 46.03 13.53
C THR A 510 9.97 46.37 14.47
N PRO A 511 10.24 46.52 15.79
CA PRO A 511 9.24 47.04 16.72
C PRO A 511 8.64 48.37 16.23
N ARG A 512 9.48 49.25 15.68
CA ARG A 512 9.06 50.57 15.15
C ARG A 512 8.07 50.46 13.99
N SER A 513 8.25 49.49 13.09
CA SER A 513 7.30 49.26 11.99
C SER A 513 5.96 48.67 12.44
N LEU A 514 5.87 48.19 13.69
CA LEU A 514 4.65 47.62 14.29
C LEU A 514 4.07 48.49 15.44
N GLU A 515 4.67 49.66 15.69
CA GLU A 515 4.09 50.66 16.58
C GLU A 515 2.76 51.16 16.01
N LEU A 516 1.72 51.30 16.83
CA LEU A 516 0.41 51.74 16.35
C LEU A 516 0.39 53.26 16.16
N THR A 517 0.93 53.72 15.03
CA THR A 517 1.10 55.15 14.72
C THR A 517 0.54 55.53 13.36
N LYS A 518 0.30 56.83 13.15
CA LYS A 518 -0.15 57.34 11.84
C LYS A 518 0.90 57.13 10.73
N SER A 519 2.19 57.09 11.07
CA SER A 519 3.28 56.97 10.09
C SER A 519 3.37 55.61 9.40
N ASN A 520 2.88 54.54 10.02
CA ASN A 520 2.85 53.19 9.44
C ASN A 520 1.42 52.65 9.30
N ARG A 521 0.43 53.53 9.34
CA ARG A 521 -0.99 53.19 9.28
C ARG A 521 -1.31 52.30 8.09
N ASP A 522 -0.91 52.69 6.88
CA ASP A 522 -1.27 51.96 5.66
C ASP A 522 -0.70 50.53 5.65
N PHE A 523 0.49 50.35 6.21
CA PHE A 523 1.07 49.02 6.39
C PHE A 523 0.23 48.16 7.34
N LEU A 524 -0.13 48.70 8.51
CA LEU A 524 -0.97 47.99 9.50
C LEU A 524 -2.37 47.66 8.97
N LEU A 525 -2.99 48.59 8.25
CA LEU A 525 -4.28 48.38 7.59
C LEU A 525 -4.19 47.33 6.48
N GLY A 526 -3.07 47.28 5.75
CA GLY A 526 -2.78 46.23 4.78
C GLY A 526 -2.70 44.84 5.41
N LEU A 527 -2.13 44.71 6.62
CA LEU A 527 -2.11 43.44 7.35
C LEU A 527 -3.51 42.99 7.76
N HIS A 528 -4.32 43.91 8.30
CA HIS A 528 -5.71 43.66 8.64
C HIS A 528 -6.53 43.19 7.42
N ARG A 529 -6.41 43.91 6.29
CA ARG A 529 -7.09 43.53 5.04
C ARG A 529 -6.71 42.12 4.59
N ARG A 530 -5.43 41.73 4.67
CA ARG A 530 -4.97 40.38 4.32
C ARG A 530 -5.59 39.30 5.21
N MET A 531 -5.63 39.51 6.53
CA MET A 531 -6.27 38.56 7.44
C MET A 531 -7.76 38.41 7.13
N GLN A 532 -8.45 39.53 6.86
CA GLN A 532 -9.87 39.50 6.47
C GLN A 532 -10.08 38.77 5.13
N LEU A 533 -9.18 38.95 4.15
CA LEU A 533 -9.24 38.27 2.87
C LEU A 533 -9.14 36.75 3.06
N ILE A 534 -8.17 36.30 3.86
CA ILE A 534 -7.99 34.86 4.16
C ILE A 534 -9.24 34.30 4.84
N ARG A 535 -9.73 34.95 5.92
CA ARG A 535 -10.94 34.52 6.63
C ARG A 535 -12.11 34.36 5.67
N ARG A 536 -12.37 35.39 4.85
CA ARG A 536 -13.51 35.38 3.93
C ARG A 536 -13.34 34.38 2.81
N PHE A 537 -12.14 34.26 2.24
CA PHE A 537 -11.81 33.27 1.23
C PHE A 537 -12.10 31.86 1.74
N GLU A 538 -11.61 31.52 2.93
CA GLU A 538 -11.77 30.18 3.53
C GLU A 538 -13.21 29.86 3.91
N GLU A 539 -13.98 30.84 4.42
CA GLU A 539 -15.42 30.70 4.64
C GLU A 539 -16.15 30.35 3.34
N ARG A 540 -15.82 31.05 2.25
CA ARG A 540 -16.41 30.76 0.94
C ARG A 540 -15.91 29.44 0.38
N ALA A 541 -14.65 29.08 0.54
CA ALA A 541 -14.14 27.76 0.15
C ALA A 541 -14.92 26.64 0.85
N GLN A 542 -15.23 26.79 2.15
CA GLN A 542 -16.10 25.85 2.87
C GLN A 542 -17.49 25.73 2.24
N GLU A 543 -18.11 26.85 1.87
CA GLU A 543 -19.41 26.86 1.19
C GLU A 543 -19.35 26.18 -0.17
N GLN A 544 -18.28 26.40 -0.95
CA GLN A 544 -18.12 25.78 -2.27
C GLN A 544 -17.81 24.28 -2.18
N TYR A 545 -17.08 23.86 -1.14
CA TYR A 545 -16.91 22.45 -0.81
C TYR A 545 -18.26 21.76 -0.55
N THR A 546 -19.13 22.41 0.23
CA THR A 546 -20.49 21.90 0.52
C THR A 546 -21.35 21.83 -0.75
N LYS A 547 -21.07 22.67 -1.74
CA LYS A 547 -21.69 22.65 -3.08
C LYS A 547 -21.03 21.64 -4.04
N ALA A 548 -20.12 20.80 -3.55
CA ALA A 548 -19.36 19.81 -4.31
C ALA A 548 -18.53 20.38 -5.47
N LYS A 549 -18.12 21.65 -5.37
CA LYS A 549 -17.23 22.27 -6.37
C LYS A 549 -15.75 21.99 -6.10
N ILE A 550 -15.40 21.61 -4.87
CA ILE A 550 -14.02 21.32 -4.47
C ILE A 550 -13.92 19.80 -4.27
N GLY A 551 -13.03 19.16 -5.04
CA GLY A 551 -12.74 17.73 -4.92
C GLY A 551 -11.77 17.42 -3.78
N GLY A 552 -11.83 16.18 -3.27
CA GLY A 552 -10.89 15.70 -2.23
C GLY A 552 -11.16 16.26 -0.83
N TYR A 553 -10.10 16.39 -0.02
CA TYR A 553 -10.18 16.98 1.32
C TYR A 553 -9.81 18.47 1.28
N CYS A 554 -10.62 19.30 1.91
CA CYS A 554 -10.37 20.75 2.02
C CYS A 554 -9.97 21.13 3.45
N HIS A 555 -8.84 21.83 3.59
CA HIS A 555 -8.25 22.20 4.88
C HIS A 555 -8.15 23.73 5.01
N LEU A 556 -8.86 24.30 5.98
CA LEU A 556 -9.05 25.76 6.10
C LEU A 556 -8.16 26.40 7.16
N ASN A 557 -7.59 27.58 6.92
CA ASN A 557 -6.84 28.36 7.91
C ASN A 557 -7.69 29.20 8.88
N ILE A 558 -9.01 28.96 9.00
CA ILE A 558 -9.91 29.78 9.83
C ILE A 558 -9.46 29.72 11.30
N GLY A 559 -9.12 30.87 11.89
CA GLY A 559 -8.60 31.02 13.25
C GLY A 559 -7.07 31.02 13.35
N GLU A 560 -6.37 30.76 12.24
CA GLU A 560 -4.90 30.74 12.16
C GLU A 560 -4.35 31.97 11.40
N GLU A 561 -5.16 33.00 11.16
CA GLU A 561 -4.78 34.11 10.25
C GLU A 561 -3.54 34.88 10.70
N ALA A 562 -3.31 35.01 12.01
CA ALA A 562 -2.13 35.66 12.56
C ALA A 562 -0.84 34.87 12.28
N THR A 563 -0.88 33.53 12.31
CA THR A 563 0.28 32.69 11.98
C THR A 563 0.56 32.72 10.48
N VAL A 564 -0.49 32.69 9.66
CA VAL A 564 -0.40 32.78 8.20
C VAL A 564 0.21 34.12 7.77
N VAL A 565 -0.42 35.24 8.16
CA VAL A 565 0.04 36.58 7.74
C VAL A 565 1.36 36.92 8.40
N GLY A 566 1.48 36.65 9.70
CA GLY A 566 2.66 37.01 10.47
C GLY A 566 3.91 36.22 10.11
N GLY A 567 3.75 34.93 9.75
CA GLY A 567 4.85 34.09 9.28
C GLY A 567 5.38 34.50 7.91
N ILE A 568 4.48 34.75 6.95
CA ILE A 568 4.88 34.98 5.55
C ILE A 568 5.34 36.42 5.28
N VAL A 569 4.71 37.43 5.89
CA VAL A 569 5.10 38.85 5.66
C VAL A 569 6.49 39.17 6.21
N ALA A 570 7.00 38.38 7.15
CA ALA A 570 8.36 38.50 7.68
C ALA A 570 9.46 38.06 6.70
N LEU A 571 9.09 37.41 5.59
CA LEU A 571 10.02 36.86 4.60
C LEU A 571 10.34 37.86 3.48
N LYS A 572 11.53 37.71 2.90
CA LYS A 572 11.92 38.43 1.68
C LYS A 572 11.29 37.75 0.45
N PRO A 573 11.08 38.49 -0.66
CA PRO A 573 10.50 37.92 -1.88
C PRO A 573 11.31 36.77 -2.49
N ASN A 574 12.58 36.62 -2.13
CA ASN A 574 13.44 35.56 -2.60
C ASN A 574 13.61 34.41 -1.58
N ASP A 575 12.96 34.43 -0.42
CA ASP A 575 12.98 33.26 0.47
C ASP A 575 12.09 32.14 -0.08
N TYR A 576 12.48 30.88 0.16
CA TYR A 576 11.68 29.71 -0.21
C TYR A 576 10.66 29.39 0.87
N ILE A 577 9.44 29.03 0.48
CA ILE A 577 8.37 28.62 1.40
C ILE A 577 7.96 27.19 1.08
N PHE A 578 7.96 26.33 2.09
CA PHE A 578 7.40 24.98 2.04
C PHE A 578 6.27 24.89 3.06
N THR A 579 5.10 24.42 2.65
CA THR A 579 3.90 24.38 3.49
C THR A 579 3.35 22.96 3.65
N SER A 580 2.52 22.76 4.67
CA SER A 580 1.68 21.56 4.76
C SER A 580 0.45 21.68 3.85
N TYR A 581 -0.36 20.63 3.75
CA TYR A 581 -1.65 20.57 3.05
C TYR A 581 -2.74 21.57 3.49
N ARG A 582 -2.45 22.55 4.36
CA ARG A 582 -3.35 23.63 4.80
C ARG A 582 -2.73 24.99 4.49
N GLU A 583 -2.91 25.45 3.27
CA GLU A 583 -2.03 26.47 2.70
C GLU A 583 -2.67 27.59 1.89
N HIS A 584 -4.00 27.62 1.75
CA HIS A 584 -4.66 28.61 0.90
C HIS A 584 -4.31 30.03 1.32
N GLY A 585 -4.36 30.31 2.63
CA GLY A 585 -3.99 31.61 3.17
C GLY A 585 -2.50 31.92 3.02
N HIS A 586 -1.63 30.91 3.09
CA HIS A 586 -0.18 31.07 2.94
C HIS A 586 0.18 31.45 1.49
N ALA A 587 -0.43 30.77 0.52
CA ALA A 587 -0.34 31.07 -0.90
C ALA A 587 -0.78 32.51 -1.21
N ILE A 588 -1.97 32.90 -0.75
CA ILE A 588 -2.52 34.26 -0.91
C ILE A 588 -1.60 35.30 -0.27
N THR A 589 -1.09 35.04 0.93
CA THR A 589 -0.21 35.99 1.64
C THR A 589 1.13 36.16 0.95
N ARG A 590 1.67 35.09 0.36
CA ARG A 590 2.90 35.15 -0.43
C ARG A 590 2.73 35.99 -1.69
N GLY A 591 1.51 36.05 -2.23
CA GLY A 591 1.17 36.90 -3.36
C GLY A 591 0.57 36.15 -4.55
N ILE A 592 0.25 34.85 -4.38
CA ILE A 592 -0.52 34.12 -5.39
C ILE A 592 -1.92 34.74 -5.46
N ASP A 593 -2.40 35.00 -6.68
CA ASP A 593 -3.73 35.58 -6.91
C ASP A 593 -4.83 34.67 -6.30
N PRO A 594 -5.70 35.19 -5.41
CA PRO A 594 -6.84 34.44 -4.88
C PRO A 594 -7.70 33.75 -5.96
N LYS A 595 -7.78 34.33 -7.16
CA LYS A 595 -8.43 33.73 -8.34
C LYS A 595 -7.81 32.40 -8.73
N ALA A 596 -6.49 32.34 -8.85
CA ALA A 596 -5.76 31.11 -9.16
C ALA A 596 -5.87 30.10 -8.01
N VAL A 597 -5.85 30.56 -6.75
CA VAL A 597 -6.03 29.71 -5.57
C VAL A 597 -7.43 29.05 -5.59
N MET A 598 -8.50 29.80 -5.82
CA MET A 598 -9.86 29.24 -5.88
C MET A 598 -10.07 28.34 -7.11
N ALA A 599 -9.50 28.72 -8.26
CA ALA A 599 -9.50 27.88 -9.45
C ALA A 599 -8.81 26.53 -9.20
N GLU A 600 -7.70 26.51 -8.47
CA GLU A 600 -7.03 25.28 -8.06
C GLU A 600 -7.92 24.42 -7.17
N LEU A 601 -8.61 25.02 -6.20
CA LEU A 601 -9.58 24.30 -5.36
C LEU A 601 -10.71 23.66 -6.18
N PHE A 602 -11.12 24.31 -7.27
CA PHE A 602 -12.17 23.82 -8.16
C PHE A 602 -11.66 22.80 -9.19
N GLY A 603 -10.35 22.51 -9.21
CA GLY A 603 -9.74 21.62 -10.19
C GLY A 603 -9.64 22.22 -11.59
N LYS A 604 -9.55 23.55 -11.71
CA LYS A 604 -9.56 24.28 -12.99
C LYS A 604 -8.16 24.51 -13.55
N GLU A 605 -8.04 24.58 -14.87
CA GLU A 605 -6.77 24.74 -15.59
C GLU A 605 -6.06 26.08 -15.28
N THR A 606 -6.81 27.10 -14.86
CA THR A 606 -6.27 28.40 -14.41
C THR A 606 -5.79 28.38 -12.95
N GLY A 607 -5.84 27.22 -12.29
CA GLY A 607 -5.29 27.01 -10.96
C GLY A 607 -3.76 27.11 -10.92
N THR A 608 -3.22 27.29 -9.72
CA THR A 608 -1.77 27.44 -9.47
C THR A 608 -0.96 26.23 -9.94
N SER A 609 -1.53 25.03 -9.74
CA SER A 609 -1.01 23.74 -10.19
C SER A 609 -1.88 23.18 -11.33
N ARG A 610 -2.54 24.08 -12.08
CA ARG A 610 -3.38 23.75 -13.24
C ARG A 610 -4.54 22.80 -12.90
N GLY A 611 -5.08 22.90 -11.69
CA GLY A 611 -6.22 22.11 -11.22
C GLY A 611 -5.86 20.69 -10.79
N ARG A 612 -4.57 20.31 -10.81
CA ARG A 612 -4.09 18.95 -10.52
C ARG A 612 -3.67 18.77 -9.06
N GLY A 613 -3.38 19.86 -8.36
CA GLY A 613 -2.94 19.86 -6.96
C GLY A 613 -4.09 19.94 -5.95
N GLY A 614 -5.18 20.61 -6.32
CA GLY A 614 -6.35 20.79 -5.46
C GLY A 614 -6.03 21.53 -4.16
N SER A 615 -6.78 21.25 -3.09
CA SER A 615 -6.63 21.94 -1.79
C SER A 615 -5.33 21.65 -1.05
N MET A 616 -4.57 20.63 -1.45
CA MET A 616 -3.41 20.15 -0.69
C MET A 616 -2.07 20.39 -1.38
N HIS A 617 -2.06 20.99 -2.58
CA HIS A 617 -0.84 21.26 -3.33
C HIS A 617 -0.95 22.52 -4.21
N MET A 618 -0.60 23.68 -3.65
CA MET A 618 -0.50 24.96 -4.35
C MET A 618 0.95 25.33 -4.60
N PHE A 619 1.38 25.42 -5.85
CA PHE A 619 2.77 25.67 -6.21
C PHE A 619 2.92 26.94 -7.06
N ASP A 620 3.96 27.73 -6.79
CA ASP A 620 4.36 28.86 -7.64
C ASP A 620 5.88 29.07 -7.50
N SER A 621 6.63 28.66 -8.53
CA SER A 621 8.08 28.75 -8.54
C SER A 621 8.60 30.18 -8.63
N ASP A 622 7.87 31.09 -9.28
CA ASP A 622 8.29 32.49 -9.44
C ASP A 622 8.23 33.21 -8.10
N LEU A 623 7.22 32.87 -7.30
CA LEU A 623 7.08 33.33 -5.93
C LEU A 623 7.87 32.48 -4.94
N ARG A 624 8.65 31.48 -5.37
CA ARG A 624 9.37 30.51 -4.52
C ARG A 624 8.47 29.87 -3.45
N PHE A 625 7.20 29.67 -3.80
CA PHE A 625 6.23 28.94 -3.00
C PHE A 625 6.24 27.49 -3.48
N MET A 626 6.99 26.65 -2.77
CA MET A 626 7.40 25.31 -3.20
C MET A 626 6.35 24.24 -2.96
N GLY A 627 5.07 24.61 -2.82
CA GLY A 627 4.00 23.65 -2.68
C GLY A 627 3.59 23.38 -1.23
N GLY A 628 2.35 22.91 -1.12
CA GLY A 628 1.89 22.13 0.02
C GLY A 628 1.94 20.66 -0.28
N TYR A 629 1.99 19.90 0.79
CA TYR A 629 2.22 18.48 0.69
C TYR A 629 1.16 17.74 1.49
N GLY A 630 0.38 16.91 0.79
CA GLY A 630 -0.67 16.05 1.34
C GLY A 630 -0.17 15.02 2.36
N ILE A 631 1.14 14.72 2.35
CA ILE A 631 1.77 13.81 3.29
C ILE A 631 2.24 14.57 4.52
N VAL A 632 1.71 14.21 5.70
CA VAL A 632 2.06 14.83 6.98
C VAL A 632 3.57 14.75 7.19
N GLY A 633 4.24 15.91 7.20
CA GLY A 633 5.69 16.02 7.38
C GLY A 633 6.55 15.55 6.19
N GLY A 634 5.94 15.19 5.06
CA GLY A 634 6.65 14.75 3.85
C GLY A 634 7.49 15.85 3.19
N HIS A 635 7.19 17.11 3.47
CA HIS A 635 7.92 18.28 2.95
C HIS A 635 9.12 18.69 3.79
N LEU A 636 9.27 18.18 5.02
CA LEU A 636 10.39 18.56 5.89
C LEU A 636 11.74 18.21 5.24
N PRO A 637 11.95 17.00 4.68
CA PRO A 637 13.19 16.68 3.98
C PRO A 637 13.39 17.52 2.70
N LEU A 638 12.31 17.93 2.04
CA LEU A 638 12.39 18.79 0.85
C LEU A 638 12.87 20.20 1.20
N ALA A 639 12.43 20.74 2.34
CA ALA A 639 12.95 22.00 2.87
C ALA A 639 14.44 21.89 3.23
N VAL A 640 14.90 20.73 3.74
CA VAL A 640 16.34 20.46 3.91
C VAL A 640 17.08 20.51 2.57
N GLY A 641 16.52 19.88 1.53
CA GLY A 641 17.06 19.95 0.17
C GLY A 641 17.14 21.39 -0.36
N GLY A 642 16.09 22.20 -0.14
CA GLY A 642 16.10 23.63 -0.46
C GLY A 642 17.19 24.38 0.31
N GLY A 643 17.33 24.13 1.61
CA GLY A 643 18.37 24.75 2.43
C GLY A 643 19.78 24.35 1.99
N TRP A 644 19.93 23.11 1.54
CA TRP A 644 21.16 22.62 0.92
C TRP A 644 21.46 23.36 -0.38
N ALA A 645 20.47 23.54 -1.25
CA ALA A 645 20.63 24.26 -2.51
C ALA A 645 21.06 25.72 -2.27
N VAL A 646 20.37 26.45 -1.38
CA VAL A 646 20.73 27.82 -0.98
C VAL A 646 22.18 27.88 -0.51
N LYS A 647 22.57 26.97 0.38
CA LYS A 647 23.94 26.90 0.90
C LYS A 647 24.96 26.57 -0.19
N TYR A 648 24.63 25.61 -1.05
CA TYR A 648 25.47 25.16 -2.16
C TYR A 648 25.73 26.29 -3.17
N HIS A 649 24.70 27.06 -3.49
CA HIS A 649 24.78 28.24 -4.36
C HIS A 649 25.35 29.48 -3.65
N LYS A 650 25.66 29.39 -2.35
CA LYS A 650 26.19 30.49 -1.52
C LYS A 650 25.24 31.70 -1.50
N GLU A 651 23.96 31.42 -1.58
CA GLU A 651 22.90 32.42 -1.46
C GLU A 651 22.71 32.82 0.01
N LYS A 652 22.08 33.97 0.22
CA LYS A 652 21.68 34.44 1.56
C LYS A 652 20.18 34.32 1.75
N ASP A 653 19.58 33.36 1.09
CA ASP A 653 18.14 33.16 1.12
C ASP A 653 17.79 32.27 2.32
N VAL A 654 16.56 32.33 2.79
CA VAL A 654 16.07 31.48 3.88
C VAL A 654 15.07 30.49 3.32
N VAL A 655 15.10 29.27 3.84
CA VAL A 655 14.05 28.28 3.59
C VAL A 655 13.12 28.25 4.79
N PHE A 656 11.88 28.69 4.58
CA PHE A 656 10.84 28.75 5.59
C PHE A 656 9.91 27.55 5.44
N CYS A 657 9.94 26.63 6.41
CA CYS A 657 9.18 25.39 6.34
C CYS A 657 8.08 25.37 7.40
N MET A 658 6.83 25.51 6.97
CA MET A 658 5.64 25.55 7.83
C MET A 658 4.99 24.17 7.95
N PHE A 659 4.69 23.73 9.17
CA PHE A 659 4.07 22.43 9.43
C PHE A 659 3.21 22.46 10.70
N GLY A 660 2.29 21.51 10.85
CA GLY A 660 1.49 21.35 12.06
C GLY A 660 2.18 20.53 13.15
N ASP A 661 1.73 20.66 14.40
CA ASP A 661 2.26 19.93 15.56
C ASP A 661 2.30 18.40 15.37
N GLY A 662 1.31 17.83 14.68
CA GLY A 662 1.26 16.40 14.35
C GLY A 662 2.43 15.89 13.50
N ALA A 663 3.08 16.75 12.71
CA ALA A 663 4.26 16.38 11.92
C ALA A 663 5.53 16.17 12.76
N THR A 664 5.50 16.49 14.06
CA THR A 664 6.68 16.45 14.94
C THR A 664 6.92 15.09 15.59
N ASN A 665 6.07 14.10 15.29
CA ASN A 665 6.09 12.76 15.91
C ASN A 665 6.52 11.66 14.91
N ILE A 666 7.24 12.03 13.85
CA ILE A 666 7.72 11.10 12.80
C ILE A 666 9.23 11.22 12.60
N GLY A 667 9.86 10.17 12.08
CA GLY A 667 11.31 10.13 11.82
C GLY A 667 11.80 11.29 10.94
N ALA A 668 11.05 11.61 9.87
CA ALA A 668 11.41 12.68 8.92
C ALA A 668 11.61 14.05 9.60
N PHE A 669 10.85 14.37 10.66
CA PHE A 669 11.05 15.59 11.43
C PHE A 669 12.40 15.58 12.15
N HIS A 670 12.69 14.52 12.89
CA HIS A 670 13.92 14.36 13.65
C HIS A 670 15.16 14.34 12.75
N GLU A 671 15.08 13.61 11.63
CA GLU A 671 16.13 13.56 10.61
C GLU A 671 16.37 14.93 9.98
N SER A 672 15.32 15.67 9.65
CA SER A 672 15.43 16.99 9.02
C SER A 672 16.06 18.03 9.95
N LEU A 673 15.68 18.03 11.23
CA LEU A 673 16.28 18.91 12.25
C LEU A 673 17.76 18.58 12.44
N ASN A 674 18.10 17.30 12.60
CA ASN A 674 19.48 16.87 12.75
C ASN A 674 20.33 17.24 11.53
N PHE A 675 19.84 16.92 10.32
CA PHE A 675 20.57 17.18 9.08
C PHE A 675 20.77 18.69 8.86
N SER A 676 19.71 19.49 9.00
CA SER A 676 19.82 20.94 8.85
C SER A 676 20.82 21.54 9.84
N LYS A 677 20.91 21.00 11.07
CA LYS A 677 21.89 21.45 12.07
C LYS A 677 23.31 21.05 11.70
N VAL A 678 23.55 19.76 11.45
CA VAL A 678 24.87 19.22 11.11
C VAL A 678 25.50 20.01 9.97
N PHE A 679 24.68 20.34 8.97
CA PHE A 679 25.14 21.04 7.79
C PHE A 679 24.92 22.54 7.83
N LYS A 680 24.47 23.12 8.96
CA LYS A 680 24.19 24.55 9.14
C LYS A 680 23.45 25.12 7.92
N LEU A 681 22.26 24.59 7.67
CA LEU A 681 21.39 25.00 6.57
C LEU A 681 20.49 26.15 7.03
N PRO A 682 20.20 27.15 6.17
CA PRO A 682 19.40 28.32 6.53
C PRO A 682 17.90 28.00 6.54
N VAL A 683 17.49 27.02 7.36
CA VAL A 683 16.09 26.57 7.46
C VAL A 683 15.44 27.11 8.73
N VAL A 684 14.32 27.81 8.57
CA VAL A 684 13.43 28.18 9.67
C VAL A 684 12.27 27.19 9.72
N TRP A 685 12.23 26.37 10.76
CA TRP A 685 11.16 25.42 11.05
C TRP A 685 10.02 26.13 11.77
N PHE A 686 8.89 26.34 11.10
CA PHE A 686 7.75 27.06 11.66
C PHE A 686 6.59 26.11 11.98
N CYS A 687 6.48 25.69 13.23
CA CYS A 687 5.41 24.83 13.71
C CYS A 687 4.17 25.65 14.05
N VAL A 688 3.10 25.47 13.27
CA VAL A 688 1.75 25.96 13.57
C VAL A 688 1.10 24.97 14.53
N ASN A 689 1.24 25.22 15.84
CA ASN A 689 0.66 24.36 16.87
C ASN A 689 -0.75 24.84 17.20
N ASN A 690 -1.76 24.20 16.61
CA ASN A 690 -3.17 24.47 16.90
C ASN A 690 -3.73 23.57 18.02
N ARG A 691 -2.84 22.91 18.78
CA ARG A 691 -3.08 21.99 19.90
C ARG A 691 -3.58 20.60 19.52
N TYR A 692 -3.84 20.33 18.23
CA TYR A 692 -4.42 19.06 17.79
C TYR A 692 -3.84 18.54 16.46
N GLY A 693 -3.14 17.41 16.53
CA GLY A 693 -2.74 16.61 15.38
C GLY A 693 -3.94 15.83 14.83
N MET A 694 -4.55 16.33 13.74
CA MET A 694 -5.88 15.90 13.30
C MET A 694 -6.88 15.99 14.48
N GLY A 695 -7.32 14.88 15.08
CA GLY A 695 -8.21 14.90 16.25
C GLY A 695 -7.52 14.73 17.61
N THR A 696 -6.21 14.50 17.63
CA THR A 696 -5.48 14.09 18.83
C THR A 696 -4.79 15.27 19.50
N PRO A 697 -5.06 15.56 20.79
CA PRO A 697 -4.35 16.62 21.52
C PRO A 697 -2.83 16.41 21.53
N VAL A 698 -2.06 17.49 21.48
CA VAL A 698 -0.58 17.43 21.55
C VAL A 698 -0.10 16.67 22.78
N GLU A 699 -0.77 16.85 23.93
CA GLU A 699 -0.40 16.19 25.19
C GLU A 699 -0.64 14.68 25.17
N ALA A 700 -1.48 14.19 24.27
CA ALA A 700 -1.71 12.76 24.05
C ALA A 700 -0.78 12.19 22.97
N ALA A 701 -0.36 13.01 22.00
CA ALA A 701 0.46 12.57 20.87
C ALA A 701 1.98 12.72 21.10
N SER A 702 2.41 13.60 22.01
CA SER A 702 3.82 13.95 22.21
C SER A 702 4.21 13.93 23.68
N ALA A 703 5.33 13.27 23.98
CA ALA A 703 5.92 13.29 25.32
C ALA A 703 6.47 14.69 25.69
N VAL A 704 6.99 15.42 24.71
CA VAL A 704 7.41 16.81 24.84
C VAL A 704 6.28 17.69 24.33
N LYS A 705 5.53 18.29 25.25
CA LYS A 705 4.29 19.05 24.94
C LYS A 705 4.57 20.40 24.30
N ASP A 706 5.64 21.05 24.76
CA ASP A 706 6.17 22.27 24.18
C ASP A 706 7.05 21.88 22.99
N ILE A 707 6.51 21.91 21.76
CA ILE A 707 7.19 21.37 20.59
C ILE A 707 8.53 22.07 20.35
N TYR A 708 8.65 23.36 20.69
CA TYR A 708 9.91 24.07 20.52
C TYR A 708 11.08 23.42 21.28
N GLN A 709 10.82 22.76 22.41
CA GLN A 709 11.85 22.07 23.21
C GLN A 709 12.41 20.83 22.51
N LYS A 710 11.70 20.26 21.51
CA LYS A 710 12.23 19.15 20.72
C LYS A 710 13.48 19.54 19.92
N ALA A 711 13.61 20.82 19.58
CA ALA A 711 14.78 21.36 18.87
C ALA A 711 16.05 21.31 19.73
N CYS A 712 15.93 21.33 21.06
CA CYS A 712 17.06 21.29 22.00
C CYS A 712 17.90 20.03 21.85
N ALA A 713 17.29 18.90 21.43
CA ALA A 713 18.01 17.65 21.18
C ALA A 713 19.07 17.77 20.06
N TYR A 714 18.99 18.82 19.25
CA TYR A 714 19.88 19.11 18.13
C TYR A 714 20.67 20.40 18.32
N ASP A 715 20.77 20.94 19.54
CA ASP A 715 21.46 22.21 19.80
C ASP A 715 20.95 23.35 18.88
N MET A 716 19.64 23.39 18.64
CA MET A 716 18.99 24.32 17.73
C MET A 716 18.27 25.42 18.52
N GLU A 717 18.50 26.68 18.17
CA GLU A 717 17.78 27.83 18.77
C GLU A 717 16.29 27.70 18.43
N ALA A 718 15.45 27.74 19.45
CA ALA A 718 14.01 27.61 19.30
C ALA A 718 13.25 28.54 20.23
N ILE A 719 12.13 29.08 19.74
CA ILE A 719 11.24 29.97 20.49
C ILE A 719 9.78 29.53 20.37
N GLN A 720 8.99 29.86 21.39
CA GLN A 720 7.53 29.78 21.35
C GLN A 720 6.95 31.20 21.28
N VAL A 721 5.87 31.39 20.52
CA VAL A 721 5.18 32.68 20.35
C VAL A 721 3.67 32.50 20.47
N ASP A 722 2.95 33.55 20.89
CA ASP A 722 1.48 33.59 20.83
C ASP A 722 1.03 33.71 19.37
N GLY A 723 0.61 32.58 18.80
CA GLY A 723 0.11 32.47 17.43
C GLY A 723 -1.23 33.15 17.19
N MET A 724 -1.92 33.63 18.23
CA MET A 724 -3.13 34.44 18.10
C MET A 724 -2.83 35.95 18.08
N ASN A 725 -1.57 36.35 18.29
CA ASN A 725 -1.13 37.75 18.28
C ASN A 725 -0.30 38.06 17.02
N LEU A 726 -0.91 38.74 16.06
CA LEU A 726 -0.27 39.08 14.78
C LEU A 726 1.08 39.78 14.95
N ARG A 727 1.15 40.81 15.80
CA ARG A 727 2.36 41.63 15.93
C ARG A 727 3.50 40.85 16.57
N GLU A 728 3.20 40.00 17.56
CA GLU A 728 4.18 39.11 18.17
C GLU A 728 4.73 38.11 17.15
N VAL A 729 3.85 37.40 16.43
CA VAL A 729 4.26 36.46 15.38
C VAL A 729 5.17 37.15 14.37
N MET A 730 4.77 38.32 13.86
CA MET A 730 5.57 39.06 12.87
C MET A 730 6.95 39.44 13.38
N LEU A 731 7.02 40.05 14.57
CA LEU A 731 8.27 40.56 15.11
C LEU A 731 9.27 39.42 15.38
N ARG A 732 8.78 38.35 16.03
CA ARG A 732 9.60 37.22 16.44
C ARG A 732 10.02 36.36 15.25
N THR A 733 9.14 36.19 14.26
CA THR A 733 9.49 35.51 13.00
C THR A 733 10.56 36.31 12.25
N SER A 734 10.41 37.62 12.11
CA SER A 734 11.40 38.45 11.42
C SER A 734 12.76 38.43 12.10
N GLU A 735 12.82 38.40 13.44
CA GLU A 735 14.06 38.26 14.18
C GLU A 735 14.77 36.93 13.85
N ILE A 736 14.05 35.82 13.91
CA ILE A 736 14.59 34.48 13.64
C ILE A 736 15.00 34.32 12.18
N VAL A 737 14.23 34.86 11.24
CA VAL A 737 14.55 34.85 9.80
C VAL A 737 15.84 35.63 9.54
N GLU A 738 15.99 36.84 10.08
CA GLU A 738 17.20 37.62 9.84
C GLU A 738 18.43 37.06 10.57
N LYS A 739 18.27 36.44 11.75
CA LYS A 739 19.34 35.66 12.39
C LYS A 739 19.78 34.49 11.50
N THR A 740 18.83 33.68 11.04
CA THR A 740 19.07 32.52 10.15
C THR A 740 19.74 32.93 8.86
N ARG A 741 19.34 34.07 8.30
CA ARG A 741 19.98 34.66 7.13
C ARG A 741 21.42 35.09 7.37
N ALA A 742 21.71 35.62 8.56
CA ALA A 742 23.02 36.16 8.88
C ALA A 742 24.07 35.08 9.10
N ASP A 743 23.71 33.96 9.74
CA ASP A 743 24.66 32.92 10.15
C ASP A 743 24.43 31.55 9.50
N SER A 744 23.34 31.37 8.74
CA SER A 744 22.96 30.11 8.13
C SER A 744 22.74 28.97 9.14
N GLU A 745 22.39 29.28 10.39
CA GLU A 745 22.00 28.27 11.39
C GLU A 745 20.49 28.01 11.34
N PRO A 746 20.05 26.74 11.35
CA PRO A 746 18.63 26.44 11.40
C PRO A 746 18.04 26.81 12.75
N ARG A 747 16.75 27.20 12.75
CA ARG A 747 16.03 27.64 13.95
C ARG A 747 14.59 27.16 13.91
N LEU A 748 13.96 27.05 15.07
CA LEU A 748 12.56 26.62 15.17
C LEU A 748 11.68 27.67 15.87
N ILE A 749 10.50 27.90 15.32
CA ILE A 749 9.43 28.71 15.94
C ILE A 749 8.22 27.80 16.15
N GLU A 750 7.71 27.75 17.37
CA GLU A 750 6.39 27.19 17.68
C GLU A 750 5.40 28.33 17.88
N ALA A 751 4.44 28.46 16.95
CA ALA A 751 3.35 29.42 17.05
C ALA A 751 2.11 28.75 17.64
N MET A 752 1.77 29.11 18.87
CA MET A 752 0.64 28.54 19.60
C MET A 752 -0.66 29.22 19.18
N CYS A 753 -1.50 28.54 18.41
CA CYS A 753 -2.75 29.08 17.86
C CYS A 753 -3.95 28.16 18.12
N TYR A 754 -5.08 28.48 17.50
CA TYR A 754 -6.28 27.66 17.56
C TYR A 754 -7.10 27.77 16.27
N ARG A 755 -7.21 26.66 15.53
CA ARG A 755 -8.09 26.60 14.35
C ARG A 755 -9.55 26.58 14.79
N PHE A 756 -10.46 27.24 14.09
CA PHE A 756 -11.89 27.27 14.47
C PHE A 756 -12.71 26.14 13.87
N LYS A 757 -12.22 25.50 12.81
CA LYS A 757 -12.87 24.37 12.14
C LYS A 757 -12.18 23.05 12.50
N GLY A 758 -12.86 21.94 12.18
CA GLY A 758 -12.28 20.61 12.29
C GLY A 758 -10.98 20.49 11.47
N HIS A 759 -10.32 19.34 11.55
CA HIS A 759 -9.10 19.09 10.78
C HIS A 759 -9.31 19.38 9.27
N SER A 760 -10.39 18.86 8.70
CA SER A 760 -10.85 19.18 7.34
C SER A 760 -12.32 19.59 7.36
N VAL A 761 -12.87 20.05 6.23
CA VAL A 761 -14.30 20.42 6.13
C VAL A 761 -15.24 19.27 6.49
N VAL A 762 -14.83 18.01 6.26
CA VAL A 762 -15.63 16.82 6.56
C VAL A 762 -15.43 16.29 7.98
N ASP A 763 -14.51 16.86 8.75
CA ASP A 763 -14.26 16.44 10.13
C ASP A 763 -15.40 16.91 11.05
N PRO A 764 -16.10 15.98 11.73
CA PRO A 764 -17.21 16.32 12.62
C PRO A 764 -16.77 17.03 13.91
N ASP A 765 -15.47 17.12 14.18
CA ASP A 765 -14.91 17.99 15.23
C ASP A 765 -15.47 17.68 16.64
N LYS A 766 -15.48 16.38 16.97
CA LYS A 766 -16.01 15.85 18.24
C LYS A 766 -15.01 15.90 19.40
N TYR A 767 -13.74 16.20 19.12
CA TYR A 767 -12.64 16.17 20.10
C TYR A 767 -12.42 17.53 20.81
N ARG A 768 -13.17 18.57 20.44
CA ARG A 768 -13.13 19.90 21.07
C ARG A 768 -14.47 20.23 21.71
N SER A 769 -14.45 20.68 22.96
CA SER A 769 -15.68 21.04 23.69
C SER A 769 -16.27 22.35 23.16
N ALA A 770 -17.58 22.54 23.34
CA ALA A 770 -18.23 23.80 22.98
C ALA A 770 -17.67 25.00 23.77
N GLU A 771 -17.30 24.77 25.03
CA GLU A 771 -16.66 25.77 25.89
C GLU A 771 -15.29 26.20 25.35
N ASP A 772 -14.45 25.24 24.94
CA ASP A 772 -13.12 25.52 24.38
C ASP A 772 -13.24 26.27 23.05
N LYS A 773 -14.16 25.86 22.17
CA LYS A 773 -14.46 26.58 20.92
C LYS A 773 -14.89 28.03 21.18
N GLU A 774 -15.76 28.25 22.15
CA GLU A 774 -16.26 29.59 22.48
C GLU A 774 -15.17 30.46 23.12
N LYS A 775 -14.31 29.88 23.97
CA LYS A 775 -13.14 30.56 24.53
C LYS A 775 -12.25 31.12 23.43
N TRP A 776 -11.89 30.31 22.44
CA TRP A 776 -10.99 30.74 21.36
C TRP A 776 -11.67 31.61 20.31
N ARG A 777 -12.99 31.46 20.10
CA ARG A 777 -13.76 32.42 19.30
C ARG A 777 -13.70 33.84 19.88
N LYS A 778 -13.71 33.99 21.21
CA LYS A 778 -13.53 35.30 21.87
C LYS A 778 -12.12 35.85 21.76
N ALA A 779 -11.14 34.99 21.49
CA ALA A 779 -9.75 35.33 21.27
C ALA A 779 -9.39 35.37 19.77
N ASP A 780 -10.34 35.72 18.90
CA ASP A 780 -10.13 35.79 17.45
C ASP A 780 -9.02 36.80 17.10
N PRO A 781 -7.99 36.38 16.34
CA PRO A 781 -6.83 37.22 16.06
C PRO A 781 -7.19 38.46 15.22
N ILE A 782 -8.23 38.38 14.38
CA ILE A 782 -8.71 39.53 13.59
C ILE A 782 -9.37 40.54 14.53
N VAL A 783 -10.27 40.08 15.40
CA VAL A 783 -11.00 40.96 16.34
C VAL A 783 -10.03 41.61 17.32
N ALA A 784 -9.04 40.87 17.81
CA ALA A 784 -8.00 41.41 18.67
C ALA A 784 -7.24 42.55 17.97
N PHE A 785 -6.82 42.37 16.71
CA PHE A 785 -6.11 43.38 15.95
C PHE A 785 -7.00 44.58 15.55
N GLU A 786 -8.27 44.35 15.19
CA GLU A 786 -9.26 45.42 14.99
C GLU A 786 -9.38 46.30 16.26
N SER A 787 -9.47 45.68 17.44
CA SER A 787 -9.53 46.42 18.70
C SER A 787 -8.26 47.25 18.98
N GLU A 788 -7.08 46.74 18.62
CA GLU A 788 -5.82 47.50 18.72
C GLU A 788 -5.81 48.72 17.78
N LEU A 789 -6.24 48.54 16.53
CA LEU A 789 -6.32 49.61 15.52
C LEU A 789 -7.34 50.69 15.89
N GLU A 790 -8.48 50.28 16.44
CA GLU A 790 -9.53 51.21 16.88
C GLU A 790 -9.09 52.03 18.10
N LYS A 791 -8.56 51.37 19.14
CA LYS A 791 -8.07 52.05 20.36
C LYS A 791 -6.92 53.01 20.09
N SER A 792 -6.12 52.75 19.05
CA SER A 792 -5.04 53.64 18.61
C SER A 792 -5.49 54.76 17.66
N GLY A 793 -6.79 54.79 17.29
CA GLY A 793 -7.35 55.79 16.38
C GLY A 793 -6.82 55.68 14.94
N LEU A 794 -6.38 54.48 14.53
CA LEU A 794 -5.88 54.20 13.19
C LEU A 794 -7.00 53.74 12.25
N ALA A 795 -8.02 53.06 12.78
CA ALA A 795 -9.22 52.64 12.07
C ALA A 795 -10.45 52.82 12.96
N ASP A 796 -11.63 52.71 12.36
CA ASP A 796 -12.92 52.74 13.03
C ASP A 796 -13.84 51.65 12.45
N GLU A 797 -15.03 51.50 13.04
CA GLU A 797 -16.01 50.51 12.57
C GLU A 797 -16.46 50.74 11.13
N GLU A 798 -16.45 51.99 10.63
CA GLU A 798 -16.78 52.30 9.24
C GLU A 798 -15.73 51.72 8.28
N TYR A 799 -14.44 51.89 8.60
CA TYR A 799 -13.35 51.25 7.87
C TYR A 799 -13.49 49.72 7.89
N PHE A 800 -13.67 49.10 9.06
CA PHE A 800 -13.76 47.64 9.14
C PHE A 800 -14.93 47.09 8.34
N LYS A 801 -16.10 47.75 8.42
CA LYS A 801 -17.26 47.40 7.61
C LYS A 801 -16.97 47.53 6.11
N THR A 802 -16.32 48.61 5.69
CA THR A 802 -15.96 48.85 4.28
C THR A 802 -15.02 47.75 3.77
N VAL A 803 -13.97 47.43 4.52
CA VAL A 803 -13.03 46.34 4.18
C VAL A 803 -13.74 45.00 4.05
N ARG A 804 -14.63 44.65 4.99
CA ARG A 804 -15.41 43.39 4.90
C ARG A 804 -16.30 43.36 3.65
N GLN A 805 -16.91 44.48 3.26
CA GLN A 805 -17.74 44.58 2.06
C GLN A 805 -16.91 44.45 0.78
N GLU A 806 -15.78 45.14 0.69
CA GLU A 806 -14.87 45.07 -0.46
C GLU A 806 -14.31 43.67 -0.65
N ILE A 807 -13.89 43.01 0.45
CA ILE A 807 -13.37 41.65 0.42
C ILE A 807 -14.47 40.65 0.04
N ASP A 808 -15.71 40.84 0.51
CA ASP A 808 -16.80 39.95 0.08
C ASP A 808 -17.05 40.06 -1.43
N ALA A 809 -16.99 41.27 -2.00
CA ALA A 809 -17.07 41.46 -3.45
C ALA A 809 -15.87 40.83 -4.19
N GLU A 810 -14.65 41.00 -3.66
CA GLU A 810 -13.42 40.41 -4.20
C GLU A 810 -13.45 38.87 -4.20
N VAL A 811 -13.96 38.25 -3.14
CA VAL A 811 -14.08 36.80 -3.03
C VAL A 811 -15.23 36.27 -3.91
N GLN A 812 -16.33 37.02 -4.05
CA GLN A 812 -17.39 36.67 -5.01
C GLN A 812 -16.87 36.69 -6.46
N GLU A 813 -16.07 37.69 -6.81
CA GLU A 813 -15.38 37.76 -8.10
C GLU A 813 -14.43 36.57 -8.29
N THR A 814 -13.70 36.20 -7.24
CA THR A 814 -12.79 35.04 -7.22
C THR A 814 -13.52 33.72 -7.49
N ILE A 815 -14.69 33.51 -6.87
CA ILE A 815 -15.54 32.34 -7.13
C ILE A 815 -16.07 32.36 -8.57
N ARG A 816 -16.53 33.52 -9.05
CA ARG A 816 -17.03 33.65 -10.43
C ARG A 816 -15.94 33.33 -11.45
N PHE A 817 -14.73 33.84 -11.23
CA PHE A 817 -13.57 33.51 -12.05
C PHE A 817 -13.30 32.00 -12.08
N ALA A 818 -13.32 31.33 -10.93
CA ALA A 818 -13.12 29.89 -10.87
C ALA A 818 -14.25 29.11 -11.58
N ASP A 819 -15.50 29.56 -11.47
CA ASP A 819 -16.65 28.98 -12.19
C ASP A 819 -16.51 29.13 -13.71
N GLU A 820 -16.06 30.30 -14.18
CA GLU A 820 -15.86 30.63 -15.59
C GLU A 820 -14.56 30.03 -16.17
N SER A 821 -13.68 29.49 -15.32
CA SER A 821 -12.41 28.94 -15.74
C SER A 821 -12.56 27.58 -16.44
N PRO A 822 -11.75 27.31 -17.48
CA PRO A 822 -11.80 26.06 -18.22
C PRO A 822 -11.39 24.87 -17.35
N GLU A 823 -12.01 23.72 -17.62
CA GLU A 823 -11.55 22.44 -17.10
C GLU A 823 -10.20 22.05 -17.75
N PRO A 824 -9.32 21.33 -17.03
CA PRO A 824 -8.15 20.69 -17.61
C PRO A 824 -8.59 19.77 -18.75
N GLN A 825 -7.85 19.81 -19.86
CA GLN A 825 -8.16 18.96 -21.01
C GLN A 825 -7.73 17.52 -20.71
N THR A 826 -8.55 16.54 -21.09
CA THR A 826 -8.29 15.12 -20.78
C THR A 826 -7.10 14.55 -21.52
N ASP A 827 -6.75 15.11 -22.68
CA ASP A 827 -5.53 14.76 -23.40
C ASP A 827 -4.28 15.16 -22.61
N GLU A 828 -4.34 16.23 -21.81
CA GLU A 828 -3.29 16.70 -20.91
C GLU A 828 -3.23 15.99 -19.55
N LEU A 829 -3.90 14.85 -19.39
CA LEU A 829 -3.94 14.11 -18.13
C LEU A 829 -2.55 13.76 -17.59
N TYR A 830 -1.64 13.36 -18.47
CA TYR A 830 -0.26 13.01 -18.13
C TYR A 830 0.71 14.20 -18.22
N ARG A 831 0.22 15.35 -18.68
CA ARG A 831 1.02 16.57 -18.79
C ARG A 831 1.39 17.00 -17.37
N TYR A 832 2.70 17.06 -17.11
CA TYR A 832 3.31 17.35 -15.81
C TYR A 832 3.31 16.23 -14.76
N THR A 833 2.92 14.99 -15.12
CA THR A 833 3.05 13.84 -14.20
C THR A 833 4.48 13.31 -14.14
N TYR A 834 5.19 13.33 -15.27
CA TYR A 834 6.57 12.84 -15.40
C TYR A 834 7.44 13.92 -16.07
N ALA A 835 8.63 14.17 -15.51
CA ALA A 835 9.55 15.15 -16.05
C ALA A 835 10.09 14.71 -17.42
N ASN A 836 10.07 15.61 -18.41
CA ASN A 836 10.54 15.40 -19.79
C ASN A 836 9.81 14.29 -20.60
N GLU A 837 8.87 13.55 -20.01
CA GLU A 837 8.16 12.51 -20.77
C GLU A 837 7.06 13.08 -21.67
N TRP A 838 6.40 14.18 -21.28
CA TRP A 838 5.32 14.72 -22.09
C TRP A 838 5.79 15.21 -23.47
N GLU A 839 6.97 15.83 -23.52
CA GLU A 839 7.63 16.29 -24.75
C GLU A 839 8.07 15.12 -25.65
N ASP A 840 8.55 14.05 -25.03
CA ASP A 840 9.21 12.92 -25.71
C ASP A 840 8.27 11.73 -25.99
N ARG A 841 7.07 11.72 -25.42
CA ARG A 841 6.07 10.65 -25.55
C ARG A 841 4.73 11.16 -26.11
N PRO A 842 4.63 11.39 -27.43
CA PRO A 842 3.41 11.88 -28.06
C PRO A 842 2.21 10.95 -27.85
N GLU A 843 2.43 9.67 -27.56
CA GLU A 843 1.37 8.72 -27.20
C GLU A 843 0.67 9.04 -25.88
N LEU A 844 1.28 9.84 -25.00
CA LEU A 844 0.65 10.33 -23.77
C LEU A 844 -0.31 11.51 -24.02
N ARG A 845 -0.28 12.13 -25.21
CA ARG A 845 -0.98 13.39 -25.52
C ARG A 845 -2.42 13.24 -26.03
N GLY A 846 -3.11 12.17 -25.66
CA GLY A 846 -4.53 11.98 -25.95
C GLY A 846 -4.94 12.16 -27.41
N GLY A 847 -4.77 11.10 -28.21
CA GLY A 847 -5.44 10.93 -29.50
C GLY A 847 -6.25 9.63 -29.48
N SER A 848 -7.58 9.76 -29.37
CA SER A 848 -8.61 8.71 -29.37
C SER A 848 -8.32 7.48 -28.47
N LEU A 849 -8.76 7.59 -27.21
CA LEU A 849 -9.36 6.47 -26.47
C LEU A 849 -10.88 6.64 -26.50
#